data_AF-A0A3P7CX14-F1
#
_entry.id   AF-A0A3P7CX14-F1
#
_cell.length_a   1.000
_cell.length_b   1.000
_cell.length_c   1.000
_cell.angle_alpha   90.00
_cell.angle_beta   90.00
_cell.angle_gamma   90.00
#
_symmetry.space_group_name_H-M   'P 1'
#
loop_
_entity.id
_entity.type
_entity.pdbx_description
1 polymer ?
#
loop_
_entity_poly.entity_id
_entity_poly.type
_entity_poly.pdbx_seq_one_letter_code
_entity_poly.pdbx_strand_id
1 'polypeptide(L)'
;MEQGKLPPTVYVFAQGLDSQPRCRIDGAFGESDEEDELTALNNSSGRAAAAFAAEQQSQLQRAKPSASTLGWMPANRVMQLRWSIPRLLGEEAALVNAASAKVKENGVSEEADGFLKTTAGVGDSEQLIQKLGYSSGALLDHTAMSIRCVEILLRLCEGTSSKDASGGIIRPLPHPRRAISHPTVLPHIVQLLLTFDPPVVERVASLLLHVIDQNPCLPRIYLTGVFYFILMYTGSNVLPIAKLLKATHLIQACLTEETTRQLSDLQTRSILGNILPEAMIAFLENHSPEKFAEIYLGDFDTPEAIWSKEMRRHMIQRLAAHLADFSPRLKSNTRAIYQYIDIPTINYPQLEGELFCNSYYLRHFCDIAFLRDVLGAWRAETDKKPCKLSYHDALRELELDPANIKEETEEAVIRRAYYQLSMKYHPDKNPQGQARFHAINSAYHYLCNRSRISNGPNRSHLHLLIRSQSIIYGRYRQLLVPHKYAGYPMLISTIRLESENSELFGSKKQGGVSVDLLSAATELAYETVSTSSLNAEELRREGGIQALQEAFARCSSLLSRDDSMNNELAVNVCCHVTAFFTVSTKFPASRECIHEIPQIIRNIVRLLYFKNLPKLCCQAAACTAAFCDDYWLCVNVYESGGLFLLLYHVLAYDFTLDESGVEADESTNSQLMLNQLSLLCLWALSRLAHQQEGSSTGPLSSAEGGSVELALNRLVTPHITRKLLALTDFPQPVPTATLGPLISEGGFLDPSTESGQALRRLAKLLTTNSATPCLIWDNQCRAELTGLVGEQVTKIVKTGEFDRDAVNSFTHKTFAGELLIGEIFVRLYNKQATFPLEHPKSFAIDLLRFLKKDLPLLPIPSDGRPATKRRVSHIDSALEALRNVVRSYPGVELQCVGHFDVLFPILDMEGYDDLKLRVLDVLRSTATNTECLKDIHASKLLVGAIMLFRSLPQGICFV
;
A
#
# COMPACT_ATOMS: atom_id res chain seq x y z
N MET A 1 -55.23 8.96 29.56
CA MET A 1 -55.47 7.97 30.63
C MET A 1 -54.16 7.21 30.81
N GLU A 2 -53.33 7.62 31.76
CA GLU A 2 -53.35 7.27 33.19
C GLU A 2 -52.47 6.05 33.52
N GLN A 3 -51.35 6.37 34.17
CA GLN A 3 -50.64 5.68 35.26
C GLN A 3 -50.43 4.15 35.25
N GLY A 4 -49.16 3.75 35.39
CA GLY A 4 -48.74 2.43 35.90
C GLY A 4 -47.30 2.45 36.41
N LYS A 5 -47.13 2.39 37.74
CA LYS A 5 -45.86 2.43 38.50
C LYS A 5 -44.96 1.22 38.21
N LEU A 6 -43.65 1.43 38.12
CA LEU A 6 -42.59 0.40 38.18
C LEU A 6 -42.10 0.20 39.64
N PRO A 7 -41.74 -1.02 40.07
CA PRO A 7 -41.20 -1.29 41.40
C PRO A 7 -39.72 -0.86 41.54
N PRO A 8 -39.25 -0.50 42.76
CA PRO A 8 -37.90 -0.01 42.98
C PRO A 8 -36.97 -1.15 43.39
N THR A 9 -36.03 -1.53 42.52
CA THR A 9 -34.65 -1.90 42.87
C THR A 9 -33.88 -2.20 41.59
N VAL A 10 -33.42 -1.14 40.95
CA VAL A 10 -32.27 -1.18 40.05
C VAL A 10 -31.23 -0.27 40.68
N TYR A 11 -30.06 -0.82 41.00
CA TYR A 11 -28.83 -0.05 40.97
C TYR A 11 -28.05 -0.49 39.74
N VAL A 12 -27.96 0.39 38.76
CA VAL A 12 -26.90 0.39 37.76
C VAL A 12 -25.75 1.18 38.36
N PHE A 13 -24.55 0.60 38.36
CA PHE A 13 -23.33 1.40 38.21
C PHE A 13 -22.50 0.80 37.09
N ALA A 14 -22.12 1.69 36.16
CA ALA A 14 -21.34 1.39 34.98
C ALA A 14 -19.83 1.42 35.26
N GLN A 15 -19.13 0.51 34.57
CA GLN A 15 -17.77 0.59 34.02
C GLN A 15 -16.57 1.02 34.90
N GLY A 16 -15.57 0.14 34.90
CA GLY A 16 -14.16 0.46 35.07
C GLY A 16 -13.31 -0.66 34.46
N LEU A 17 -12.77 -0.40 33.27
CA LEU A 17 -11.70 -1.16 32.64
C LEU A 17 -10.49 -1.19 33.59
N ASP A 18 -9.99 -2.37 33.91
CA ASP A 18 -8.55 -2.64 34.07
C ASP A 18 -8.33 -4.16 34.16
N SER A 19 -8.03 -4.75 33.00
CA SER A 19 -7.50 -6.09 32.87
C SER A 19 -5.98 -6.03 33.05
N GLN A 20 -5.48 -6.35 34.24
CA GLN A 20 -4.13 -6.90 34.41
C GLN A 20 -4.18 -8.20 35.21
N PRO A 21 -3.51 -9.28 34.77
CA PRO A 21 -3.40 -10.50 35.54
C PRO A 21 -2.34 -10.30 36.64
N ARG A 22 -2.78 -10.16 37.89
CA ARG A 22 -1.87 -10.30 39.05
C ARG A 22 -1.73 -11.78 39.41
N CYS A 23 -0.82 -12.48 38.75
CA CYS A 23 -0.17 -13.65 39.33
C CYS A 23 1.20 -13.21 39.85
N ARG A 24 1.41 -13.27 41.17
CA ARG A 24 2.77 -13.42 41.72
C ARG A 24 3.15 -14.89 41.57
N ILE A 25 4.22 -15.13 40.83
CA ILE A 25 5.02 -16.36 40.89
C ILE A 25 6.12 -16.04 41.90
N ASP A 26 6.09 -16.65 43.09
CA ASP A 26 7.21 -16.55 44.02
C ASP A 26 8.08 -17.81 43.97
N GLY A 27 9.33 -17.58 43.60
CA GLY A 27 10.52 -18.38 43.81
C GLY A 27 11.65 -17.71 43.02
N ALA A 28 12.76 -17.21 43.56
CA ALA A 28 13.28 -17.13 44.92
C ALA A 28 14.45 -16.11 44.93
N PHE A 29 14.86 -15.68 46.14
CA PHE A 29 16.10 -15.00 46.53
C PHE A 29 16.48 -13.64 45.92
N GLY A 30 16.82 -12.69 46.82
CA GLY A 30 17.57 -11.48 46.49
C GLY A 30 17.56 -10.47 47.64
N GLU A 31 18.75 -10.19 48.17
CA GLU A 31 19.09 -9.29 49.27
C GLU A 31 18.54 -7.87 49.12
N SER A 32 18.23 -7.25 50.26
CA SER A 32 17.76 -5.87 50.37
C SER A 32 18.94 -4.91 50.58
N ASP A 33 19.24 -4.11 49.56
CA ASP A 33 19.91 -2.82 49.70
C ASP A 33 18.86 -1.73 49.45
N GLU A 34 18.49 -0.97 50.48
CA GLU A 34 18.09 0.44 50.34
C GLU A 34 18.35 1.14 51.67
N GLU A 35 19.15 2.19 51.66
CA GLU A 35 18.88 3.42 52.42
C GLU A 35 19.83 4.53 51.95
N ASP A 36 19.27 5.58 51.37
CA ASP A 36 19.88 6.91 51.25
C ASP A 36 18.76 7.93 51.50
N GLU A 37 18.80 8.65 52.64
CA GLU A 37 18.99 10.10 52.60
C GLU A 37 19.13 10.76 53.99
N LEU A 38 20.16 11.62 54.05
CA LEU A 38 20.27 12.89 54.77
C LEU A 38 21.05 13.01 56.11
N THR A 39 22.28 13.55 55.91
CA THR A 39 22.92 14.69 56.62
C THR A 39 23.71 14.49 57.92
N ALA A 40 25.03 14.48 57.75
CA ALA A 40 26.08 15.24 58.45
C ALA A 40 25.92 15.64 59.94
N LEU A 41 26.83 15.13 60.79
CA LEU A 41 27.89 15.93 61.46
C LEU A 41 28.74 15.09 62.43
N ASN A 42 30.04 15.08 62.15
CA ASN A 42 31.24 14.96 63.00
C ASN A 42 31.18 14.49 64.48
N ASN A 43 32.16 13.60 64.74
CA ASN A 43 33.15 13.60 65.83
C ASN A 43 32.83 13.01 67.23
N SER A 44 33.58 11.93 67.48
CA SER A 44 34.48 11.69 68.62
C SER A 44 33.93 11.31 70.01
N SER A 45 34.45 10.14 70.44
CA SER A 45 35.00 9.83 71.78
C SER A 45 34.08 9.70 73.00
N GLY A 46 34.20 8.55 73.66
CA GLY A 46 34.63 8.54 75.07
C GLY A 46 33.61 8.15 76.16
N ARG A 47 33.78 6.91 76.65
CA ARG A 47 33.85 6.49 78.08
C ARG A 47 32.64 6.56 79.04
N ALA A 48 32.56 5.43 79.79
CA ALA A 48 32.14 5.25 81.20
C ALA A 48 30.64 5.34 81.52
N ALA A 49 30.06 4.69 82.53
CA ALA A 49 30.36 3.59 83.46
C ALA A 49 29.03 3.44 84.28
N ALA A 50 28.43 2.26 84.34
CA ALA A 50 28.39 1.37 85.52
C ALA A 50 27.41 1.75 86.66
N ALA A 51 26.54 0.77 86.98
CA ALA A 51 26.07 0.36 88.31
C ALA A 51 25.04 1.26 89.04
N PHE A 52 24.08 0.80 89.85
CA PHE A 52 23.71 -0.52 90.38
C PHE A 52 22.34 -0.45 91.11
N ALA A 53 21.69 -1.62 91.24
CA ALA A 53 20.77 -2.10 92.29
C ALA A 53 19.43 -1.38 92.55
N ALA A 54 18.28 -2.06 92.33
CA ALA A 54 17.62 -3.14 93.13
C ALA A 54 16.74 -2.52 94.23
N GLU A 55 15.46 -2.84 94.40
CA GLU A 55 14.73 -4.09 94.72
C GLU A 55 13.21 -3.75 94.67
N GLN A 56 12.18 -4.61 94.64
CA GLN A 56 11.94 -6.05 94.63
C GLN A 56 10.41 -6.25 94.37
N GLN A 57 10.07 -7.44 93.87
CA GLN A 57 8.87 -8.26 94.15
C GLN A 57 7.57 -8.22 93.30
N SER A 58 7.17 -9.47 92.98
CA SER A 58 5.94 -10.05 92.39
C SER A 58 5.82 -10.03 90.86
N GLN A 59 6.29 -11.08 90.13
CA GLN A 59 5.64 -12.38 89.82
C GLN A 59 4.34 -12.23 88.98
N LEU A 60 4.08 -12.91 87.86
CA LEU A 60 4.79 -13.96 87.09
C LEU A 60 4.15 -14.02 85.68
N GLN A 61 4.97 -13.77 84.66
CA GLN A 61 5.02 -14.26 83.27
C GLN A 61 3.71 -14.56 82.48
N ARG A 62 3.47 -13.73 81.44
CA ARG A 62 2.71 -14.13 80.23
C ARG A 62 3.65 -14.01 79.02
N ALA A 63 4.08 -15.15 78.50
CA ALA A 63 4.95 -15.25 77.34
C ALA A 63 4.24 -14.76 76.06
N LYS A 64 5.00 -14.07 75.20
CA LYS A 64 4.63 -13.73 73.81
C LYS A 64 4.27 -15.00 73.03
N PRO A 65 3.17 -15.04 72.27
CA PRO A 65 3.07 -15.94 71.13
C PRO A 65 3.63 -15.26 69.88
N SER A 66 4.56 -15.96 69.27
CA SER A 66 5.08 -15.84 67.92
C SER A 66 4.00 -15.67 66.86
N ALA A 67 4.34 -14.91 65.82
CA ALA A 67 3.66 -14.86 64.54
C ALA A 67 3.42 -16.28 63.99
N SER A 68 2.18 -16.74 64.12
CA SER A 68 1.67 -17.97 63.54
C SER A 68 0.15 -17.86 63.57
N THR A 69 -0.50 -18.11 62.44
CA THR A 69 -1.95 -18.22 62.27
C THR A 69 -2.77 -16.97 62.60
N LEU A 70 -3.00 -16.08 61.63
CA LEU A 70 -4.19 -15.21 61.61
C LEU A 70 -4.46 -14.77 60.16
N GLY A 71 -5.55 -15.29 59.61
CA GLY A 71 -5.96 -15.20 58.21
C GLY A 71 -6.79 -16.40 57.77
N TRP A 72 -6.75 -17.50 58.52
CA TRP A 72 -7.69 -18.60 58.38
C TRP A 72 -8.90 -18.35 59.29
N MET A 73 -10.04 -18.03 58.70
CA MET A 73 -11.32 -18.15 59.40
C MET A 73 -11.79 -19.60 59.33
N PRO A 74 -12.10 -20.25 60.47
CA PRO A 74 -12.80 -21.53 60.45
C PRO A 74 -14.15 -21.33 59.76
N ALA A 75 -14.54 -22.26 58.88
CA ALA A 75 -15.84 -22.28 58.22
C ALA A 75 -16.97 -22.61 59.23
N ASN A 76 -17.17 -21.74 60.22
CA ASN A 76 -18.31 -21.81 61.12
C ASN A 76 -19.50 -21.20 60.41
N ARG A 77 -20.45 -22.09 60.05
CA ARG A 77 -21.68 -21.87 59.29
C ARG A 77 -21.52 -21.80 57.76
N VAL A 78 -21.00 -22.88 57.17
CA VAL A 78 -21.57 -23.29 55.87
C VAL A 78 -23.03 -23.67 56.17
N MET A 79 -24.00 -22.94 55.65
CA MET A 79 -25.38 -23.46 55.64
C MET A 79 -25.31 -24.85 55.04
N GLN A 80 -25.72 -25.89 55.79
CA GLN A 80 -25.93 -27.20 55.19
C GLN A 80 -27.01 -27.01 54.13
N LEU A 81 -26.58 -26.82 52.88
CA LEU A 81 -27.46 -26.88 51.73
C LEU A 81 -27.96 -28.32 51.66
N ARG A 82 -29.15 -28.55 52.21
CA ARG A 82 -29.83 -29.84 52.14
C ARG A 82 -30.40 -29.97 50.74
N TRP A 83 -29.60 -30.54 49.86
CA TRP A 83 -30.01 -30.95 48.54
C TRP A 83 -30.77 -32.27 48.62
N SER A 84 -31.98 -32.32 48.07
CA SER A 84 -32.67 -33.56 47.74
C SER A 84 -32.82 -33.64 46.22
N ILE A 85 -32.87 -34.84 45.65
CA ILE A 85 -33.04 -35.01 44.19
C ILE A 85 -34.29 -34.25 43.68
N PRO A 86 -35.47 -34.32 44.33
CA PRO A 86 -36.64 -33.53 43.91
C PRO A 86 -36.43 -32.02 43.94
N ARG A 87 -35.65 -31.49 44.91
CA ARG A 87 -35.30 -30.06 44.98
C ARG A 87 -34.33 -29.66 43.88
N LEU A 88 -33.34 -30.50 43.59
CA LEU A 88 -32.42 -30.28 42.48
C LEU A 88 -33.09 -30.44 41.12
N LEU A 89 -34.23 -31.11 41.02
CA LEU A 89 -35.01 -31.25 39.78
C LEU A 89 -36.15 -30.23 39.65
N GLY A 90 -36.49 -29.47 40.70
CA GLY A 90 -37.54 -28.44 40.68
C GLY A 90 -38.97 -28.98 40.82
N GLU A 91 -39.15 -30.18 41.37
CA GLU A 91 -40.44 -30.90 41.41
C GLU A 91 -41.40 -30.46 42.54
N GLU A 92 -41.02 -29.48 43.39
CA GLU A 92 -41.88 -29.01 44.50
C GLU A 92 -43.17 -28.31 44.05
N ALA A 93 -43.25 -27.77 42.81
CA ALA A 93 -44.47 -27.15 42.29
C ALA A 93 -45.62 -28.15 42.05
N ALA A 94 -45.31 -29.45 41.89
CA ALA A 94 -46.33 -30.48 41.64
C ALA A 94 -46.95 -31.04 42.93
N LEU A 95 -46.23 -31.01 44.06
CA LEU A 95 -46.67 -31.62 45.32
C LEU A 95 -47.63 -30.74 46.14
N VAL A 96 -47.60 -29.41 45.94
CA VAL A 96 -48.53 -28.48 46.61
C VAL A 96 -49.97 -28.64 46.10
N ASN A 97 -50.16 -29.05 44.84
CA ASN A 97 -51.49 -29.27 44.26
C ASN A 97 -52.15 -30.61 44.66
N ALA A 98 -51.36 -31.60 45.11
CA ALA A 98 -51.89 -32.89 45.54
C ALA A 98 -52.40 -32.89 47.01
N ALA A 99 -51.91 -31.96 47.83
CA ALA A 99 -52.29 -31.86 49.25
C ALA A 99 -53.65 -31.17 49.50
N SER A 100 -54.28 -30.60 48.47
CA SER A 100 -55.56 -29.88 48.62
C SER A 100 -56.81 -30.69 48.24
N ALA A 101 -56.68 -32.00 48.01
CA ALA A 101 -57.78 -32.87 47.60
C ALA A 101 -57.88 -34.15 48.45
N LYS A 102 -58.37 -34.00 49.70
CA LYS A 102 -59.34 -34.92 50.38
C LYS A 102 -59.47 -34.58 51.86
N VAL A 103 -60.58 -33.96 52.23
CA VAL A 103 -61.16 -34.02 53.58
C VAL A 103 -62.60 -34.50 53.46
N LYS A 104 -62.94 -35.47 54.32
CA LYS A 104 -64.23 -36.06 54.76
C LYS A 104 -64.20 -37.58 54.60
N GLU A 105 -64.56 -38.40 55.58
CA GLU A 105 -65.06 -38.24 56.95
C GLU A 105 -64.97 -39.63 57.61
N ASN A 106 -64.96 -39.67 58.95
CA ASN A 106 -65.16 -40.84 59.84
C ASN A 106 -63.96 -41.77 60.16
N GLY A 107 -63.42 -41.57 61.37
CA GLY A 107 -63.63 -42.54 62.46
C GLY A 107 -62.55 -43.60 62.73
N VAL A 108 -61.94 -43.47 63.91
CA VAL A 108 -61.21 -44.48 64.72
C VAL A 108 -59.70 -44.58 64.51
N SER A 109 -59.01 -44.41 65.64
CA SER A 109 -57.58 -44.51 65.90
C SER A 109 -57.02 -45.92 65.74
N GLU A 110 -55.79 -46.05 65.25
CA GLU A 110 -54.80 -46.93 65.90
C GLU A 110 -53.37 -46.57 65.46
N GLU A 111 -52.50 -46.47 66.46
CA GLU A 111 -51.04 -46.42 66.34
C GLU A 111 -50.52 -47.78 65.83
N ALA A 112 -49.51 -47.77 64.96
CA ALA A 112 -48.54 -48.87 64.89
C ALA A 112 -47.22 -48.35 64.34
N ASP A 113 -46.41 -47.85 65.28
CA ASP A 113 -44.98 -47.73 65.17
C ASP A 113 -44.37 -49.14 64.93
N GLY A 114 -43.40 -49.23 64.02
CA GLY A 114 -42.89 -50.51 63.51
C GLY A 114 -41.49 -50.44 62.91
N PHE A 115 -40.54 -49.92 63.68
CA PHE A 115 -39.12 -50.29 63.76
C PHE A 115 -38.41 -50.92 62.52
N LEU A 116 -37.57 -50.09 61.89
CA LEU A 116 -36.12 -50.29 61.67
C LEU A 116 -35.55 -51.73 61.53
N LYS A 117 -34.80 -52.00 60.43
CA LYS A 117 -33.32 -52.19 60.47
C LYS A 117 -32.69 -52.69 59.15
N THR A 118 -31.65 -51.96 58.71
CA THR A 118 -30.38 -52.37 58.04
C THR A 118 -30.44 -53.35 56.85
N THR A 119 -29.89 -53.00 55.67
CA THR A 119 -28.44 -53.10 55.40
C THR A 119 -27.91 -52.01 54.45
N ALA A 120 -26.81 -51.39 54.84
CA ALA A 120 -25.94 -50.61 53.96
C ALA A 120 -25.12 -51.55 53.07
N GLY A 121 -25.00 -51.26 51.78
CA GLY A 121 -23.95 -51.87 50.93
C GLY A 121 -24.29 -52.11 49.46
N VAL A 122 -25.56 -52.33 49.10
CA VAL A 122 -25.96 -52.61 47.69
C VAL A 122 -27.22 -51.84 47.28
N GLY A 123 -28.09 -51.49 48.24
CA GLY A 123 -29.36 -50.82 47.99
C GLY A 123 -29.28 -49.32 47.66
N ASP A 124 -28.28 -48.58 48.15
CA ASP A 124 -28.24 -47.11 47.93
C ASP A 124 -27.95 -46.72 46.46
N SER A 125 -27.10 -47.49 45.77
CA SER A 125 -26.83 -47.29 44.34
C SER A 125 -28.01 -47.68 43.47
N GLU A 126 -28.69 -48.79 43.77
CA GLU A 126 -29.91 -49.19 43.06
C GLU A 126 -31.08 -48.24 43.32
N GLN A 127 -31.24 -47.76 44.56
CA GLN A 127 -32.21 -46.72 44.91
C GLN A 127 -31.89 -45.39 44.25
N LEU A 128 -30.62 -45.03 44.09
CA LEU A 128 -30.21 -43.82 43.37
C LEU A 128 -30.48 -43.95 41.87
N ILE A 129 -30.17 -45.11 41.27
CA ILE A 129 -30.49 -45.41 39.86
C ILE A 129 -32.01 -45.39 39.64
N GLN A 130 -32.80 -45.94 40.55
CA GLN A 130 -34.26 -45.87 40.50
C GLN A 130 -34.79 -44.43 40.71
N LYS A 131 -34.21 -43.65 41.62
CA LYS A 131 -34.62 -42.23 41.83
C LYS A 131 -34.25 -41.32 40.66
N LEU A 132 -33.13 -41.59 39.99
CA LEU A 132 -32.67 -40.81 38.84
C LEU A 132 -33.30 -41.29 37.53
N GLY A 133 -33.48 -42.60 37.37
CA GLY A 133 -33.92 -43.24 36.14
C GLY A 133 -35.42 -43.18 35.87
N TYR A 134 -36.25 -42.70 36.81
CA TYR A 134 -37.70 -42.58 36.61
C TYR A 134 -38.18 -41.14 36.67
N SER A 135 -39.07 -40.74 35.76
CA SER A 135 -39.75 -39.44 35.74
C SER A 135 -41.24 -39.64 35.56
N SER A 136 -42.07 -39.11 36.47
CA SER A 136 -43.54 -39.27 36.43
C SER A 136 -44.02 -40.73 36.22
N GLY A 137 -43.28 -41.71 36.76
CA GLY A 137 -43.60 -43.13 36.64
C GLY A 137 -43.06 -43.85 35.40
N ALA A 138 -42.39 -43.15 34.47
CA ALA A 138 -41.77 -43.75 33.29
C ALA A 138 -40.24 -43.84 33.42
N LEU A 139 -39.64 -44.94 32.90
CA LEU A 139 -38.19 -45.11 32.82
C LEU A 139 -37.62 -44.14 31.76
N LEU A 140 -36.62 -43.36 32.14
CA LEU A 140 -35.89 -42.49 31.24
C LEU A 140 -35.00 -43.30 30.29
N ASP A 141 -34.88 -42.82 29.06
CA ASP A 141 -33.85 -43.32 28.15
C ASP A 141 -32.44 -42.87 28.62
N HIS A 142 -31.40 -43.45 28.02
CA HIS A 142 -30.02 -43.16 28.41
C HIS A 142 -29.64 -41.68 28.24
N THR A 143 -30.22 -41.00 27.24
CA THR A 143 -29.97 -39.58 26.99
C THR A 143 -30.61 -38.70 28.06
N ALA A 144 -31.91 -38.88 28.36
CA ALA A 144 -32.61 -38.13 29.40
C ALA A 144 -32.03 -38.41 30.80
N MET A 145 -31.61 -39.65 31.08
CA MET A 145 -30.91 -39.98 32.32
C MET A 145 -29.55 -39.27 32.40
N SER A 146 -28.78 -39.22 31.31
CA SER A 146 -27.49 -38.52 31.26
C SER A 146 -27.67 -37.02 31.47
N ILE A 147 -28.63 -36.41 30.78
CA ILE A 147 -29.02 -35.01 30.95
C ILE A 147 -29.33 -34.70 32.41
N ARG A 148 -30.19 -35.52 33.03
CA ARG A 148 -30.61 -35.36 34.43
C ARG A 148 -29.42 -35.44 35.39
N CYS A 149 -28.52 -36.40 35.20
CA CYS A 149 -27.31 -36.55 36.01
C CYS A 149 -26.40 -35.32 35.88
N VAL A 150 -26.14 -34.85 34.66
CA VAL A 150 -25.27 -33.68 34.41
C VAL A 150 -25.91 -32.40 34.96
N GLU A 151 -27.23 -32.25 34.85
CA GLU A 151 -27.95 -31.09 35.37
C GLU A 151 -27.93 -31.02 36.91
N ILE A 152 -28.04 -32.17 37.59
CA ILE A 152 -27.83 -32.28 39.04
C ILE A 152 -26.43 -31.80 39.41
N LEU A 153 -25.40 -32.28 38.71
CA LEU A 153 -24.01 -31.86 38.95
C LEU A 153 -23.81 -30.36 38.68
N LEU A 154 -24.46 -29.82 37.64
CA LEU A 154 -24.41 -28.40 37.30
C LEU A 154 -25.02 -27.55 38.40
N ARG A 155 -26.24 -27.88 38.86
CA ARG A 155 -26.91 -27.14 39.94
C ARG A 155 -26.16 -27.21 41.27
N LEU A 156 -25.48 -28.34 41.56
CA LEU A 156 -24.59 -28.45 42.71
C LEU A 156 -23.39 -27.49 42.62
N CYS A 157 -22.83 -27.30 41.41
CA CYS A 157 -21.75 -26.35 41.16
C CYS A 157 -22.22 -24.89 41.14
N GLU A 158 -23.44 -24.60 40.65
CA GLU A 158 -24.05 -23.28 40.69
C GLU A 158 -24.40 -22.84 42.12
N GLY A 159 -24.93 -23.77 42.92
CA GLY A 159 -25.23 -23.56 44.33
C GLY A 159 -23.98 -23.42 45.22
N THR A 160 -22.77 -23.62 44.67
CA THR A 160 -21.51 -23.50 45.41
C THR A 160 -20.48 -22.64 44.65
N SER A 161 -20.37 -21.37 45.04
CA SER A 161 -19.40 -20.42 44.48
C SER A 161 -17.95 -20.85 44.73
N SER A 162 -17.07 -20.64 43.75
CA SER A 162 -15.61 -20.77 43.88
C SER A 162 -14.97 -19.61 44.65
N LYS A 163 -15.72 -18.52 44.83
CA LYS A 163 -15.29 -17.28 45.48
C LYS A 163 -16.21 -16.92 46.65
N ASP A 164 -15.65 -16.29 47.67
CA ASP A 164 -16.42 -15.72 48.78
C ASP A 164 -17.10 -14.39 48.41
N ALA A 165 -17.84 -13.80 49.35
CA ALA A 165 -18.54 -12.53 49.15
C ALA A 165 -17.60 -11.32 48.90
N SER A 166 -16.30 -11.45 49.21
CA SER A 166 -15.28 -10.44 48.93
C SER A 166 -14.52 -10.69 47.62
N GLY A 167 -14.89 -11.74 46.87
CA GLY A 167 -14.22 -12.14 45.64
C GLY A 167 -12.96 -12.99 45.84
N GLY A 168 -12.62 -13.36 47.08
CA GLY A 168 -11.50 -14.21 47.44
C GLY A 168 -11.75 -15.67 47.04
N ILE A 169 -10.71 -16.38 46.57
CA ILE A 169 -10.82 -17.77 46.12
C ILE A 169 -10.98 -18.71 47.33
N ILE A 170 -12.01 -19.54 47.34
CA ILE A 170 -12.28 -20.49 48.42
C ILE A 170 -11.33 -21.70 48.31
N ARG A 171 -10.56 -21.98 49.36
CA ARG A 171 -9.63 -23.12 49.47
C ARG A 171 -9.87 -23.90 50.79
N PRO A 172 -10.06 -25.23 50.74
CA PRO A 172 -10.21 -26.06 49.54
C PRO A 172 -11.49 -25.70 48.78
N LEU A 173 -11.50 -25.88 47.46
CA LEU A 173 -12.68 -25.60 46.63
C LEU A 173 -13.92 -26.37 47.14
N PRO A 174 -15.14 -25.87 46.86
CA PRO A 174 -16.36 -26.57 47.22
C PRO A 174 -16.34 -28.04 46.79
N HIS A 175 -16.92 -28.90 47.65
CA HIS A 175 -16.85 -30.35 47.47
C HIS A 175 -17.32 -30.84 46.08
N PRO A 176 -18.43 -30.33 45.49
CA PRO A 176 -18.87 -30.75 44.15
C PRO A 176 -17.78 -30.56 43.08
N ARG A 177 -17.14 -29.38 43.05
CA ARG A 177 -16.09 -29.06 42.07
C ARG A 177 -14.86 -29.96 42.24
N ARG A 178 -14.44 -30.24 43.48
CA ARG A 178 -13.33 -31.15 43.78
C ARG A 178 -13.61 -32.60 43.40
N ALA A 179 -14.82 -33.08 43.71
CA ALA A 179 -15.23 -34.45 43.42
C ALA A 179 -15.32 -34.69 41.89
N ILE A 180 -15.89 -33.72 41.16
CA ILE A 180 -16.00 -33.78 39.70
C ILE A 180 -14.63 -33.66 39.03
N SER A 181 -13.74 -32.80 39.52
CA SER A 181 -12.38 -32.64 38.97
C SER A 181 -11.42 -33.78 39.34
N HIS A 182 -11.87 -34.83 40.03
CA HIS A 182 -11.02 -35.95 40.40
C HIS A 182 -10.57 -36.73 39.15
N PRO A 183 -9.31 -37.20 39.05
CA PRO A 183 -8.79 -37.88 37.86
C PRO A 183 -9.55 -39.14 37.43
N THR A 184 -10.27 -39.78 38.35
CA THR A 184 -11.10 -40.97 38.05
C THR A 184 -12.53 -40.62 37.61
N VAL A 185 -12.93 -39.34 37.66
CA VAL A 185 -14.30 -38.88 37.38
C VAL A 185 -14.33 -37.96 36.17
N LEU A 186 -13.45 -36.94 36.16
CA LEU A 186 -13.40 -35.91 35.12
C LEU A 186 -13.29 -36.48 33.69
N PRO A 187 -12.43 -37.49 33.39
CA PRO A 187 -12.36 -38.04 32.04
C PRO A 187 -13.67 -38.65 31.56
N HIS A 188 -14.44 -39.29 32.45
CA HIS A 188 -15.73 -39.87 32.09
C HIS A 188 -16.79 -38.81 31.78
N ILE A 189 -16.78 -37.69 32.49
CA ILE A 189 -17.68 -36.55 32.22
C ILE A 189 -17.30 -35.90 30.88
N VAL A 190 -16.01 -35.67 30.64
CA VAL A 190 -15.51 -35.12 29.37
C VAL A 190 -15.83 -36.05 28.19
N GLN A 191 -15.72 -37.37 28.36
CA GLN A 191 -16.04 -38.35 27.34
C GLN A 191 -17.52 -38.35 26.90
N LEU A 192 -18.45 -37.81 27.71
CA LEU A 192 -19.85 -37.63 27.28
C LEU A 192 -19.99 -36.70 26.06
N LEU A 193 -18.99 -35.85 25.80
CA LEU A 193 -18.96 -35.00 24.61
C LEU A 193 -18.89 -35.81 23.30
N LEU A 194 -18.38 -37.05 23.35
CA LEU A 194 -18.32 -37.97 22.21
C LEU A 194 -19.67 -38.64 21.90
N THR A 195 -20.72 -38.37 22.68
CA THR A 195 -22.08 -38.77 22.30
C THR A 195 -22.60 -37.97 21.12
N PHE A 196 -22.06 -36.76 20.91
CA PHE A 196 -22.53 -35.77 19.94
C PHE A 196 -24.03 -35.45 20.04
N ASP A 197 -24.65 -35.76 21.17
CA ASP A 197 -26.04 -35.45 21.46
C ASP A 197 -26.14 -33.98 21.94
N PRO A 198 -26.86 -33.09 21.21
CA PRO A 198 -26.86 -31.66 21.49
C PRO A 198 -27.18 -31.26 22.94
N PRO A 199 -28.26 -31.75 23.57
CA PRO A 199 -28.60 -31.35 24.93
C PRO A 199 -27.63 -31.89 26.00
N VAL A 200 -26.99 -33.04 25.77
CA VAL A 200 -25.91 -33.54 26.64
C VAL A 200 -24.65 -32.69 26.50
N VAL A 201 -24.18 -32.43 25.28
CA VAL A 201 -22.96 -31.65 25.00
C VAL A 201 -23.06 -30.26 25.62
N GLU A 202 -24.19 -29.58 25.46
CA GLU A 202 -24.43 -28.24 26.01
C GLU A 202 -24.30 -28.19 27.53
N ARG A 203 -24.91 -29.16 28.22
CA ARG A 203 -24.91 -29.25 29.68
C ARG A 203 -23.54 -29.64 30.21
N VAL A 204 -22.83 -30.54 29.52
CA VAL A 204 -21.45 -30.91 29.89
C VAL A 204 -20.51 -29.72 29.73
N ALA A 205 -20.57 -28.98 28.61
CA ALA A 205 -19.76 -27.77 28.43
C ALA A 205 -20.05 -26.70 29.49
N SER A 206 -21.33 -26.50 29.83
CA SER A 206 -21.76 -25.58 30.90
C SER A 206 -21.29 -26.03 32.29
N LEU A 207 -21.36 -27.34 32.58
CA LEU A 207 -20.82 -27.92 33.81
C LEU A 207 -19.31 -27.71 33.89
N LEU A 208 -18.58 -27.97 32.81
CA LEU A 208 -17.13 -27.83 32.77
C LEU A 208 -16.69 -26.39 33.07
N LEU A 209 -17.38 -25.37 32.53
CA LEU A 209 -17.13 -23.95 32.86
C LEU A 209 -17.18 -23.67 34.37
N HIS A 210 -18.15 -24.27 35.07
CA HIS A 210 -18.22 -24.16 36.52
C HIS A 210 -17.14 -25.00 37.21
N VAL A 211 -16.85 -26.22 36.74
CA VAL A 211 -15.86 -27.09 37.36
C VAL A 211 -14.45 -26.49 37.31
N ILE A 212 -14.07 -25.85 36.21
CA ILE A 212 -12.71 -25.32 35.98
C ILE A 212 -12.44 -23.98 36.65
N ASP A 213 -13.48 -23.23 37.01
CA ASP A 213 -13.32 -21.89 37.56
C ASP A 213 -12.52 -21.93 38.88
N GLN A 214 -11.36 -21.26 38.87
CA GLN A 214 -10.33 -21.26 39.92
C GLN A 214 -9.79 -22.66 40.31
N ASN A 215 -9.99 -23.68 39.47
CA ASN A 215 -9.62 -25.06 39.75
C ASN A 215 -8.18 -25.38 39.35
N PRO A 216 -7.33 -25.90 40.26
CA PRO A 216 -5.96 -26.32 39.94
C PRO A 216 -5.85 -27.40 38.86
N CYS A 217 -6.94 -28.11 38.54
CA CYS A 217 -6.94 -29.07 37.44
C CYS A 217 -6.91 -28.42 36.05
N LEU A 218 -7.27 -27.12 35.93
CA LEU A 218 -7.42 -26.42 34.65
C LEU A 218 -6.19 -26.55 33.74
N PRO A 219 -4.93 -26.35 34.20
CA PRO A 219 -3.78 -26.48 33.33
C PRO A 219 -3.54 -27.88 32.78
N ARG A 220 -4.18 -28.91 33.35
CA ARG A 220 -4.05 -30.31 32.92
C ARG A 220 -5.32 -30.84 32.27
N ILE A 221 -6.34 -30.01 32.06
CA ILE A 221 -7.62 -30.47 31.50
C ILE A 221 -7.46 -30.96 30.06
N TYR A 222 -6.49 -30.43 29.30
CA TYR A 222 -6.16 -30.91 27.96
C TYR A 222 -5.88 -32.42 27.91
N LEU A 223 -5.33 -33.01 28.97
CA LEU A 223 -5.03 -34.45 29.07
C LEU A 223 -6.29 -35.34 28.98
N THR A 224 -7.47 -34.77 29.23
CA THR A 224 -8.74 -35.51 29.13
C THR A 224 -9.26 -35.63 27.68
N GLY A 225 -8.65 -34.93 26.72
CA GLY A 225 -9.11 -34.88 25.33
C GLY A 225 -10.22 -33.86 25.08
N VAL A 226 -10.57 -33.02 26.06
CA VAL A 226 -11.71 -32.09 26.00
C VAL A 226 -11.74 -31.24 24.73
N PHE A 227 -10.59 -30.68 24.30
CA PHE A 227 -10.48 -29.83 23.11
C PHE A 227 -10.75 -30.61 21.81
N TYR A 228 -10.32 -31.86 21.74
CA TYR A 228 -10.59 -32.71 20.58
C TYR A 228 -12.07 -33.07 20.50
N PHE A 229 -12.69 -33.41 21.64
CA PHE A 229 -14.08 -33.87 21.66
C PHE A 229 -15.07 -32.73 21.36
N ILE A 230 -14.86 -31.53 21.93
CA ILE A 230 -15.74 -30.38 21.66
C ILE A 230 -15.61 -29.85 20.23
N LEU A 231 -14.42 -29.88 19.62
CA LEU A 231 -14.21 -29.40 18.25
C LEU A 231 -14.72 -30.40 17.19
N MET A 232 -14.88 -31.68 17.55
CA MET A 232 -15.57 -32.66 16.71
C MET A 232 -17.09 -32.51 16.69
N TYR A 233 -17.66 -31.70 17.58
CA TYR A 233 -19.10 -31.52 17.66
C TYR A 233 -19.65 -30.77 16.44
N THR A 234 -20.64 -31.38 15.78
CA THR A 234 -21.23 -30.87 14.52
C THR A 234 -22.48 -30.04 14.72
N GLY A 235 -23.08 -30.02 15.92
CA GLY A 235 -24.28 -29.22 16.18
C GLY A 235 -24.02 -27.71 16.27
N SER A 236 -25.10 -26.94 16.40
CA SER A 236 -25.10 -25.47 16.34
C SER A 236 -25.17 -24.79 17.71
N ASN A 237 -25.49 -25.50 18.79
CA ASN A 237 -25.50 -24.98 20.17
C ASN A 237 -24.08 -24.91 20.76
N VAL A 238 -23.17 -24.24 20.04
CA VAL A 238 -21.74 -24.15 20.38
C VAL A 238 -21.40 -23.01 21.33
N LEU A 239 -22.36 -22.18 21.75
CA LEU A 239 -22.07 -21.03 22.61
C LEU A 239 -21.40 -21.42 23.96
N PRO A 240 -21.87 -22.45 24.69
CA PRO A 240 -21.16 -22.91 25.89
C PRO A 240 -19.76 -23.46 25.57
N ILE A 241 -19.56 -24.04 24.38
CA ILE A 241 -18.25 -24.50 23.90
C ILE A 241 -17.34 -23.30 23.63
N ALA A 242 -17.81 -22.25 22.96
CA ALA A 242 -17.05 -21.03 22.69
C ALA A 242 -16.62 -20.34 24.00
N LYS A 243 -17.53 -20.28 25.00
CA LYS A 243 -17.21 -19.78 26.35
C LYS A 243 -16.14 -20.63 27.03
N LEU A 244 -16.24 -21.95 26.93
CA LEU A 244 -15.25 -22.88 27.49
C LEU A 244 -13.89 -22.72 26.80
N LEU A 245 -13.84 -22.66 25.47
CA LEU A 245 -12.61 -22.47 24.70
C LEU A 245 -11.92 -21.16 25.11
N LYS A 246 -12.65 -20.04 25.11
CA LYS A 246 -12.12 -18.73 25.50
C LYS A 246 -11.56 -18.72 26.92
N ALA A 247 -12.22 -19.40 27.86
CA ALA A 247 -11.77 -19.47 29.25
C ALA A 247 -10.54 -20.37 29.48
N THR A 248 -10.20 -21.26 28.53
CA THR A 248 -9.25 -22.37 28.80
C THR A 248 -8.04 -22.43 27.88
N HIS A 249 -8.12 -21.93 26.64
CA HIS A 249 -7.14 -22.28 25.60
C HIS A 249 -5.70 -21.80 25.85
N LEU A 250 -5.50 -20.75 26.66
CA LEU A 250 -4.18 -20.19 27.00
C LEU A 250 -3.60 -20.67 28.34
N ILE A 251 -4.32 -21.47 29.12
CA ILE A 251 -3.98 -21.77 30.53
C ILE A 251 -3.41 -23.21 30.68
N GLN A 252 -2.94 -23.84 29.61
CA GLN A 252 -2.55 -25.26 29.60
C GLN A 252 -1.05 -25.48 29.93
N ALA A 253 -0.74 -26.49 30.75
CA ALA A 253 0.59 -26.81 31.26
C ALA A 253 1.52 -27.50 30.24
N CYS A 254 1.01 -27.91 29.08
CA CYS A 254 1.83 -28.45 27.98
C CYS A 254 2.83 -27.42 27.41
N LEU A 255 2.64 -26.14 27.75
CA LEU A 255 3.43 -25.00 27.29
C LEU A 255 4.49 -24.71 28.37
N THR A 256 5.68 -25.30 28.26
CA THR A 256 6.82 -25.05 29.19
C THR A 256 7.31 -23.60 29.13
N GLU A 257 7.76 -23.07 30.28
CA GLU A 257 8.21 -21.66 30.45
C GLU A 257 9.36 -21.24 29.50
N GLU A 258 10.18 -22.16 29.01
CA GLU A 258 11.27 -21.87 28.05
C GLU A 258 10.75 -21.57 26.63
N THR A 259 9.66 -22.22 26.21
CA THR A 259 9.07 -22.04 24.87
C THR A 259 8.23 -20.77 24.79
N THR A 260 7.63 -20.34 25.91
CA THR A 260 6.75 -19.15 25.98
C THR A 260 7.51 -17.83 26.05
N ARG A 261 8.80 -17.84 26.45
CA ARG A 261 9.61 -16.61 26.62
C ARG A 261 10.41 -16.22 25.37
N GLN A 262 10.57 -17.11 24.39
CA GLN A 262 11.40 -16.87 23.20
C GLN A 262 10.62 -16.72 21.88
N LEU A 263 9.30 -16.98 21.86
CA LEU A 263 8.48 -16.97 20.64
C LEU A 263 7.22 -16.11 20.84
N SER A 264 7.06 -15.06 20.01
CA SER A 264 6.04 -14.01 20.16
C SER A 264 4.66 -14.36 19.60
N ASP A 265 4.49 -15.55 19.01
CA ASP A 265 3.32 -15.92 18.20
C ASP A 265 2.17 -16.52 19.04
N LEU A 266 0.96 -15.99 18.87
CA LEU A 266 -0.28 -16.46 19.51
C LEU A 266 -0.58 -17.94 19.18
N GLN A 267 -0.20 -18.41 17.97
CA GLN A 267 -0.41 -19.79 17.57
C GLN A 267 0.32 -20.77 18.51
N THR A 268 1.50 -20.40 19.02
CA THR A 268 2.31 -21.24 19.90
C THR A 268 1.89 -21.19 21.37
N ARG A 269 1.11 -20.17 21.76
CA ARG A 269 0.63 -19.96 23.14
C ARG A 269 -0.70 -20.65 23.45
N SER A 270 -1.40 -21.15 22.43
CA SER A 270 -2.73 -21.74 22.55
C SER A 270 -2.68 -23.25 22.33
N ILE A 271 -3.36 -24.04 23.18
CA ILE A 271 -3.53 -25.49 22.95
C ILE A 271 -4.27 -25.80 21.64
N LEU A 272 -4.98 -24.80 21.10
CA LEU A 272 -5.69 -24.90 19.82
C LEU A 272 -4.78 -24.65 18.61
N GLY A 273 -3.51 -24.26 18.82
CA GLY A 273 -2.56 -23.88 17.77
C GLY A 273 -2.34 -24.93 16.68
N ASN A 274 -2.41 -26.22 17.06
CA ASN A 274 -2.30 -27.33 16.13
C ASN A 274 -3.64 -27.72 15.47
N ILE A 275 -4.76 -27.17 15.94
CA ILE A 275 -6.10 -27.56 15.48
C ILE A 275 -6.72 -26.47 14.61
N LEU A 276 -6.78 -25.24 15.12
CA LEU A 276 -7.41 -24.09 14.45
C LEU A 276 -6.37 -23.22 13.75
N PRO A 277 -6.74 -22.54 12.64
CA PRO A 277 -5.92 -21.48 12.07
C PRO A 277 -5.61 -20.38 13.09
N GLU A 278 -4.45 -19.75 12.98
CA GLU A 278 -4.03 -18.63 13.85
C GLU A 278 -5.09 -17.53 13.92
N ALA A 279 -5.72 -17.21 12.78
CA ALA A 279 -6.82 -16.25 12.68
C ALA A 279 -8.00 -16.58 13.59
N MET A 280 -8.42 -17.84 13.67
CA MET A 280 -9.52 -18.25 14.53
C MET A 280 -9.14 -18.14 16.02
N ILE A 281 -7.87 -18.37 16.37
CA ILE A 281 -7.37 -18.22 17.74
C ILE A 281 -7.30 -16.74 18.13
N ALA A 282 -6.80 -15.89 17.23
CA ALA A 282 -6.80 -14.44 17.41
C ALA A 282 -8.23 -13.89 17.54
N PHE A 283 -9.16 -14.38 16.71
CA PHE A 283 -10.57 -14.00 16.77
C PHE A 283 -11.22 -14.41 18.10
N LEU A 284 -10.91 -15.63 18.59
CA LEU A 284 -11.38 -16.12 19.89
C LEU A 284 -10.89 -15.24 21.04
N GLU A 285 -9.64 -14.77 20.98
CA GLU A 285 -9.04 -13.91 22.01
C GLU A 285 -9.64 -12.49 21.97
N ASN A 286 -9.70 -11.88 20.78
CA ASN A 286 -10.07 -10.48 20.62
C ASN A 286 -11.58 -10.19 20.67
N HIS A 287 -12.44 -11.17 20.34
CA HIS A 287 -13.89 -10.98 20.26
C HIS A 287 -14.68 -11.77 21.33
N SER A 288 -15.93 -11.39 21.59
CA SER A 288 -16.82 -12.10 22.52
C SER A 288 -17.09 -13.55 22.09
N PRO A 289 -17.35 -14.50 23.02
CA PRO A 289 -17.72 -15.89 22.70
C PRO A 289 -18.89 -16.02 21.72
N GLU A 290 -19.85 -15.10 21.78
CA GLU A 290 -21.01 -15.04 20.90
C GLU A 290 -20.61 -14.80 19.43
N LYS A 291 -19.74 -13.81 19.18
CA LYS A 291 -19.16 -13.54 17.85
C LYS A 291 -18.31 -14.70 17.35
N PHE A 292 -17.51 -15.32 18.21
CA PHE A 292 -16.72 -16.50 17.80
C PHE A 292 -17.63 -17.67 17.39
N ALA A 293 -18.73 -17.91 18.12
CA ALA A 293 -19.70 -18.94 17.78
C ALA A 293 -20.36 -18.67 16.40
N GLU A 294 -20.66 -17.41 16.09
CA GLU A 294 -21.15 -17.00 14.78
C GLU A 294 -20.14 -17.32 13.67
N ILE A 295 -18.89 -16.87 13.80
CA ILE A 295 -17.82 -17.15 12.81
C ILE A 295 -17.59 -18.65 12.66
N TYR A 296 -17.48 -19.38 13.76
CA TYR A 296 -17.19 -20.82 13.77
C TYR A 296 -18.26 -21.65 13.04
N LEU A 297 -19.53 -21.22 13.05
CA LEU A 297 -20.64 -21.90 12.39
C LEU A 297 -20.87 -21.46 10.93
N GLY A 298 -20.42 -20.26 10.55
CA GLY A 298 -20.68 -19.68 9.24
C GLY A 298 -19.56 -19.88 8.21
N ASP A 299 -19.71 -19.18 7.09
CA ASP A 299 -18.75 -19.12 5.99
C ASP A 299 -18.30 -17.66 5.84
N PHE A 300 -17.05 -17.40 6.19
CA PHE A 300 -16.47 -16.07 6.24
C PHE A 300 -15.17 -16.03 5.45
N ASP A 301 -15.08 -15.06 4.55
CA ASP A 301 -13.86 -14.69 3.82
C ASP A 301 -13.63 -13.21 4.08
N THR A 302 -13.06 -12.93 5.26
CA THR A 302 -12.80 -11.57 5.72
C THR A 302 -11.33 -11.44 6.11
N PRO A 303 -10.79 -10.22 6.08
CA PRO A 303 -9.47 -9.92 6.61
C PRO A 303 -9.19 -10.47 8.02
N GLU A 304 -10.16 -10.49 8.95
CA GLU A 304 -9.92 -11.01 10.31
C GLU A 304 -10.05 -12.53 10.42
N ALA A 305 -10.83 -13.16 9.53
CA ALA A 305 -11.10 -14.58 9.55
C ALA A 305 -11.46 -15.11 8.16
N ILE A 306 -10.68 -16.08 7.69
CA ILE A 306 -11.02 -16.97 6.58
C ILE A 306 -11.37 -18.32 7.22
N TRP A 307 -12.67 -18.62 7.28
CA TRP A 307 -13.20 -19.84 7.87
C TRP A 307 -14.46 -20.28 7.15
N SER A 308 -14.56 -21.57 6.81
CA SER A 308 -15.71 -22.11 6.09
C SER A 308 -16.17 -23.44 6.68
N LYS A 309 -17.40 -23.84 6.33
CA LYS A 309 -17.94 -25.18 6.62
C LYS A 309 -17.02 -26.29 6.11
N GLU A 310 -16.35 -26.07 4.98
CA GLU A 310 -15.40 -27.02 4.42
C GLU A 310 -14.13 -27.14 5.28
N MET A 311 -13.57 -26.01 5.74
CA MET A 311 -12.45 -26.01 6.70
C MET A 311 -12.85 -26.68 8.01
N ARG A 312 -14.05 -26.39 8.53
CA ARG A 312 -14.58 -27.05 9.73
C ARG A 312 -14.74 -28.55 9.51
N ARG A 313 -15.26 -28.99 8.37
CA ARG A 313 -15.38 -30.42 8.02
C ARG A 313 -14.01 -31.09 7.96
N HIS A 314 -13.02 -30.44 7.34
CA HIS A 314 -11.65 -30.92 7.27
C HIS A 314 -11.04 -31.09 8.68
N MET A 315 -11.19 -30.09 9.55
CA MET A 315 -10.76 -30.16 10.95
C MET A 315 -11.36 -31.36 11.68
N ILE A 316 -12.67 -31.56 11.57
CA ILE A 316 -13.38 -32.68 12.21
C ILE A 316 -12.88 -34.03 11.68
N GLN A 317 -12.60 -34.14 10.37
CA GLN A 317 -12.04 -35.36 9.78
C GLN A 317 -10.65 -35.69 10.32
N ARG A 318 -9.78 -34.68 10.49
CA ARG A 318 -8.44 -34.86 11.07
C ARG A 318 -8.51 -35.27 12.55
N LEU A 319 -9.40 -34.65 13.32
CA LEU A 319 -9.64 -35.02 14.72
C LEU A 319 -10.22 -36.44 14.84
N ALA A 320 -11.17 -36.83 13.98
CA ALA A 320 -11.74 -38.17 13.97
C ALA A 320 -10.67 -39.23 13.65
N ALA A 321 -9.78 -38.95 12.69
CA ALA A 321 -8.65 -39.82 12.37
C ALA A 321 -7.65 -39.93 13.54
N HIS A 322 -7.42 -38.85 14.30
CA HIS A 322 -6.60 -38.87 15.52
C HIS A 322 -7.21 -39.72 16.63
N LEU A 323 -8.54 -39.76 16.73
CA LEU A 323 -9.28 -40.54 17.74
C LEU A 323 -9.74 -41.92 17.27
N ALA A 324 -9.28 -42.38 16.10
CA ALA A 324 -9.74 -43.61 15.47
C ALA A 324 -9.51 -44.87 16.32
N ASP A 325 -8.44 -44.91 17.12
CA ASP A 325 -8.14 -46.05 18.01
C ASP A 325 -8.91 -46.00 19.34
N PHE A 326 -9.29 -44.80 19.79
CA PHE A 326 -9.96 -44.63 21.08
C PHE A 326 -11.48 -44.85 20.98
N SER A 327 -12.12 -44.32 19.94
CA SER A 327 -13.58 -44.35 19.83
C SER A 327 -14.16 -45.78 19.81
N PRO A 328 -13.59 -46.75 19.06
CA PRO A 328 -14.02 -48.15 19.12
C PRO A 328 -13.73 -48.82 20.46
N ARG A 329 -12.60 -48.47 21.11
CA ARG A 329 -12.23 -48.97 22.44
C ARG A 329 -13.20 -48.50 23.52
N LEU A 330 -13.66 -47.26 23.43
CA LEU A 330 -14.69 -46.71 24.32
C LEU A 330 -16.05 -47.38 24.11
N LYS A 331 -16.38 -47.71 22.84
CA LYS A 331 -17.60 -48.46 22.52
C LYS A 331 -17.59 -49.89 23.06
N SER A 332 -16.44 -50.56 23.08
CA SER A 332 -16.31 -51.90 23.65
C SER A 332 -16.16 -51.90 25.18
N ASN A 333 -15.59 -50.85 25.75
CA ASN A 333 -15.47 -50.65 27.19
C ASN A 333 -15.77 -49.20 27.56
N THR A 334 -16.97 -48.96 28.11
CA THR A 334 -17.44 -47.62 28.50
C THR A 334 -16.64 -46.99 29.65
N ARG A 335 -15.80 -47.77 30.35
CA ARG A 335 -14.85 -47.27 31.37
C ARG A 335 -13.46 -47.00 30.82
N ALA A 336 -13.22 -47.19 29.52
CA ALA A 336 -11.94 -46.84 28.91
C ALA A 336 -11.69 -45.33 29.06
N ILE A 337 -10.49 -44.96 29.52
CA ILE A 337 -10.07 -43.57 29.68
C ILE A 337 -9.22 -43.17 28.46
N TYR A 338 -9.46 -41.97 27.95
CA TYR A 338 -8.64 -41.39 26.89
C TYR A 338 -7.20 -41.15 27.38
N GLN A 339 -6.22 -41.50 26.55
CA GLN A 339 -4.81 -41.19 26.81
C GLN A 339 -4.41 -40.09 25.84
N TYR A 340 -4.01 -38.94 26.40
CA TYR A 340 -3.65 -37.77 25.61
C TYR A 340 -2.40 -38.00 24.78
N ILE A 341 -2.48 -37.57 23.52
CA ILE A 341 -1.40 -37.55 22.55
C ILE A 341 -1.55 -36.27 21.73
N ASP A 342 -0.43 -35.60 21.49
CA ASP A 342 -0.38 -34.39 20.69
C ASP A 342 -0.85 -34.66 19.26
N ILE A 343 -1.76 -33.83 18.78
CA ILE A 343 -2.18 -33.84 17.39
C ILE A 343 -1.18 -33.05 16.53
N PRO A 344 -0.81 -33.54 15.34
CA PRO A 344 -0.10 -32.74 14.35
C PRO A 344 -0.88 -31.48 13.98
N THR A 345 -0.16 -30.44 13.57
CA THR A 345 -0.78 -29.24 13.01
C THR A 345 -1.68 -29.61 11.83
N ILE A 346 -2.95 -29.20 11.89
CA ILE A 346 -3.90 -29.34 10.79
C ILE A 346 -3.58 -28.29 9.73
N ASN A 347 -3.22 -28.74 8.53
CA ASN A 347 -2.99 -27.88 7.38
C ASN A 347 -4.30 -27.68 6.62
N TYR A 348 -4.65 -26.42 6.36
CA TYR A 348 -5.87 -26.06 5.65
C TYR A 348 -5.54 -25.67 4.20
N PRO A 349 -5.96 -26.45 3.19
CA PRO A 349 -5.71 -26.13 1.78
C PRO A 349 -6.21 -24.74 1.36
N GLN A 350 -7.30 -24.27 1.98
CA GLN A 350 -7.92 -22.97 1.70
C GLN A 350 -7.04 -21.78 2.11
N LEU A 351 -6.03 -22.00 2.96
CA LEU A 351 -5.11 -20.97 3.44
C LEU A 351 -3.74 -21.05 2.77
N GLU A 352 -3.58 -21.88 1.73
CA GLU A 352 -2.32 -22.00 1.01
C GLU A 352 -2.02 -20.71 0.23
N GLY A 353 -0.92 -20.03 0.59
CA GLY A 353 -0.54 -18.73 0.00
C GLY A 353 -1.09 -17.50 0.72
N GLU A 354 -1.91 -17.68 1.76
CA GLU A 354 -2.42 -16.57 2.58
C GLU A 354 -1.44 -16.24 3.73
N LEU A 355 -1.09 -14.96 3.89
CA LEU A 355 -0.24 -14.48 4.98
C LEU A 355 -1.10 -13.79 6.05
N PHE A 356 -1.07 -14.33 7.25
CA PHE A 356 -1.73 -13.78 8.42
C PHE A 356 -0.72 -13.01 9.26
N CYS A 357 -1.00 -11.74 9.55
CA CYS A 357 -0.15 -10.87 10.36
C CYS A 357 -1.00 -9.99 11.27
N ASN A 358 -0.68 -9.99 12.56
CA ASN A 358 -1.32 -9.17 13.60
C ASN A 358 -2.86 -9.13 13.54
N SER A 359 -3.49 -10.31 13.54
CA SER A 359 -4.96 -10.47 13.49
C SER A 359 -5.63 -10.30 12.12
N TYR A 360 -4.86 -10.06 11.05
CA TYR A 360 -5.39 -9.82 9.71
C TYR A 360 -4.68 -10.61 8.60
N TYR A 361 -5.44 -11.10 7.63
CA TYR A 361 -4.95 -11.56 6.34
C TYR A 361 -4.59 -10.36 5.47
N LEU A 362 -3.32 -10.30 5.05
CA LEU A 362 -2.74 -9.13 4.38
C LEU A 362 -3.44 -8.76 3.06
N ARG A 363 -4.18 -9.68 2.46
CA ARG A 363 -4.92 -9.47 1.21
C ARG A 363 -5.98 -8.37 1.32
N HIS A 364 -6.47 -8.04 2.52
CA HIS A 364 -7.74 -7.32 2.67
C HIS A 364 -7.75 -6.00 3.49
N PHE A 365 -6.66 -5.50 4.11
CA PHE A 365 -6.71 -4.21 4.84
C PHE A 365 -5.37 -3.50 5.03
N CYS A 366 -5.40 -2.18 5.33
CA CYS A 366 -4.29 -1.44 5.98
C CYS A 366 -4.69 -0.19 6.80
N ASP A 367 -4.05 0.00 7.99
CA ASP A 367 -3.87 1.23 8.78
C ASP A 367 -2.36 1.49 9.11
N ILE A 368 -1.99 2.45 9.99
CA ILE A 368 -0.57 2.78 10.31
C ILE A 368 0.10 1.69 11.17
N ALA A 369 -0.63 1.05 12.10
CA ALA A 369 -0.07 -0.02 12.93
C ALA A 369 0.32 -1.22 12.06
N PHE A 370 -0.52 -1.50 11.06
CA PHE A 370 -0.27 -2.52 10.05
C PHE A 370 1.03 -2.29 9.25
N LEU A 371 1.39 -1.05 8.88
CA LEU A 371 2.65 -0.76 8.16
C LEU A 371 3.89 -1.21 8.96
N ARG A 372 3.92 -0.94 10.27
CA ARG A 372 5.02 -1.38 11.15
C ARG A 372 5.12 -2.89 11.19
N ASP A 373 3.98 -3.56 11.23
CA ASP A 373 3.92 -5.02 11.35
C ASP A 373 4.30 -5.70 10.02
N VAL A 374 3.91 -5.12 8.87
CA VAL A 374 4.36 -5.55 7.54
C VAL A 374 5.87 -5.38 7.39
N LEU A 375 6.46 -4.28 7.88
CA LEU A 375 7.91 -4.10 7.91
C LEU A 375 8.60 -5.16 8.80
N GLY A 376 8.00 -5.50 9.94
CA GLY A 376 8.48 -6.56 10.83
C GLY A 376 8.44 -7.95 10.17
N ALA A 377 7.34 -8.28 9.50
CA ALA A 377 7.16 -9.52 8.76
C ALA A 377 8.12 -9.62 7.57
N TRP A 378 8.35 -8.52 6.85
CA TRP A 378 9.36 -8.48 5.79
C TRP A 378 10.75 -8.78 6.34
N ARG A 379 11.14 -8.18 7.47
CA ARG A 379 12.44 -8.44 8.08
C ARG A 379 12.58 -9.92 8.47
N ALA A 380 11.56 -10.47 9.13
CA ALA A 380 11.54 -11.87 9.51
C ALA A 380 11.61 -12.82 8.30
N GLU A 381 10.92 -12.51 7.20
CA GLU A 381 10.94 -13.31 5.97
C GLU A 381 12.32 -13.27 5.28
N THR A 382 12.96 -12.10 5.23
CA THR A 382 14.31 -11.95 4.67
C THR A 382 15.37 -12.67 5.52
N ASP A 383 15.21 -12.71 6.83
CA ASP A 383 16.14 -13.36 7.77
C ASP A 383 15.94 -14.87 7.90
N LYS A 384 14.95 -15.47 7.21
CA LYS A 384 14.69 -16.91 7.25
C LYS A 384 15.90 -17.72 6.76
N LYS A 385 16.48 -18.49 7.68
CA LYS A 385 17.57 -19.42 7.39
C LYS A 385 17.04 -20.72 6.77
N PRO A 386 17.81 -21.38 5.89
CA PRO A 386 17.44 -22.70 5.36
C PRO A 386 17.32 -23.73 6.49
N CYS A 387 16.34 -24.63 6.40
CA CYS A 387 16.08 -25.63 7.42
C CYS A 387 17.25 -26.62 7.55
N LYS A 388 17.63 -26.96 8.79
CA LYS A 388 18.75 -27.88 9.08
C LYS A 388 18.39 -29.36 8.93
N LEU A 389 17.12 -29.72 9.04
CA LEU A 389 16.64 -31.10 8.97
C LEU A 389 16.12 -31.37 7.55
N SER A 390 16.63 -32.40 6.87
CA SER A 390 16.12 -32.80 5.56
C SER A 390 14.99 -33.82 5.70
N TYR A 391 14.17 -33.96 4.64
CA TYR A 391 13.11 -34.98 4.54
C TYR A 391 13.64 -36.39 4.81
N HIS A 392 14.81 -36.72 4.28
CA HIS A 392 15.42 -38.03 4.49
C HIS A 392 15.90 -38.22 5.93
N ASP A 393 16.43 -37.17 6.56
CA ASP A 393 16.86 -37.22 7.95
C ASP A 393 15.68 -37.40 8.90
N ALA A 394 14.58 -36.69 8.66
CA ALA A 394 13.38 -36.79 9.47
C ALA A 394 12.70 -38.18 9.38
N LEU A 395 12.70 -38.82 8.20
CA LEU A 395 12.21 -40.19 8.06
C LEU A 395 13.09 -41.21 8.80
N ARG A 396 14.42 -41.03 8.76
CA ARG A 396 15.36 -41.89 9.49
C ARG A 396 15.15 -41.84 11.01
N GLU A 397 14.87 -40.65 11.55
CA GLU A 397 14.56 -40.47 12.99
C GLU A 397 13.25 -41.17 13.41
N LEU A 398 12.30 -41.36 12.47
CA LEU A 398 11.08 -42.14 12.69
C LEU A 398 11.23 -43.64 12.38
N GLU A 399 12.45 -44.12 12.11
CA GLU A 399 12.74 -45.51 11.74
C GLU A 399 11.96 -45.96 10.48
N LEU A 400 11.69 -45.02 9.56
CA LEU A 400 10.94 -45.25 8.33
C LEU A 400 11.85 -45.26 7.10
N ASP A 401 11.62 -46.23 6.21
CA ASP A 401 12.30 -46.32 4.92
C ASP A 401 11.46 -45.63 3.82
N PRO A 402 11.98 -44.60 3.13
CA PRO A 402 11.27 -43.91 2.06
C PRO A 402 10.81 -44.82 0.90
N ALA A 403 11.47 -45.96 0.67
CA ALA A 403 11.07 -46.90 -0.39
C ALA A 403 9.73 -47.61 -0.10
N ASN A 404 9.31 -47.65 1.17
CA ASN A 404 8.12 -48.38 1.63
C ASN A 404 6.89 -47.47 1.83
N ILE A 405 7.01 -46.17 1.53
CA ILE A 405 5.95 -45.18 1.76
C ILE A 405 5.27 -44.84 0.43
N LYS A 406 3.98 -45.18 0.32
CA LYS A 406 3.12 -44.68 -0.77
C LYS A 406 2.52 -43.33 -0.37
N GLU A 407 2.48 -42.38 -1.31
CA GLU A 407 2.02 -41.00 -1.14
C GLU A 407 0.62 -40.92 -0.48
N GLU A 408 -0.31 -41.81 -0.84
CA GLU A 408 -1.66 -41.88 -0.27
C GLU A 408 -1.71 -42.35 1.20
N THR A 409 -0.69 -43.07 1.66
CA THR A 409 -0.62 -43.66 3.01
C THR A 409 0.46 -43.04 3.89
N GLU A 410 1.21 -42.09 3.34
CA GLU A 410 2.38 -41.46 3.97
C GLU A 410 2.05 -40.91 5.36
N GLU A 411 1.01 -40.09 5.47
CA GLU A 411 0.61 -39.51 6.76
C GLU A 411 0.22 -40.56 7.80
N ALA A 412 -0.44 -41.65 7.39
CA ALA A 412 -0.88 -42.71 8.29
C ALA A 412 0.30 -43.55 8.81
N VAL A 413 1.28 -43.82 7.94
CA VAL A 413 2.50 -44.56 8.27
C VAL A 413 3.39 -43.73 9.21
N ILE A 414 3.61 -42.44 8.89
CA ILE A 414 4.36 -41.50 9.72
C ILE A 414 3.72 -41.38 11.11
N ARG A 415 2.38 -41.21 11.18
CA ARG A 415 1.64 -41.13 12.46
C ARG A 415 1.76 -42.41 13.29
N ARG A 416 1.67 -43.58 12.67
CA ARG A 416 1.77 -44.87 13.35
C ARG A 416 3.17 -45.11 13.92
N ALA A 417 4.22 -44.80 13.16
CA ALA A 417 5.60 -44.91 13.60
C ALA A 417 5.88 -43.95 14.77
N TYR A 418 5.43 -42.70 14.64
CA TYR A 418 5.51 -41.71 15.71
C TYR A 418 4.82 -42.20 16.99
N TYR A 419 3.60 -42.73 16.91
CA TYR A 419 2.85 -43.24 18.06
C TYR A 419 3.62 -44.37 18.78
N GLN A 420 4.13 -45.34 18.04
CA GLN A 420 4.87 -46.48 18.59
C GLN A 420 6.16 -46.04 19.29
N LEU A 421 6.93 -45.17 18.65
CA LEU A 421 8.21 -44.70 19.17
C LEU A 421 8.02 -43.73 20.35
N SER A 422 7.03 -42.84 20.28
CA SER A 422 6.71 -41.89 21.35
C SER A 422 6.22 -42.59 22.62
N MET A 423 5.43 -43.67 22.50
CA MET A 423 5.05 -44.50 23.66
C MET A 423 6.24 -45.26 24.25
N LYS A 424 7.17 -45.71 23.40
CA LYS A 424 8.35 -46.47 23.80
C LYS A 424 9.38 -45.61 24.53
N TYR A 425 9.60 -44.37 24.09
CA TYR A 425 10.63 -43.47 24.63
C TYR A 425 10.07 -42.35 25.53
N HIS A 426 8.80 -42.44 25.94
CA HIS A 426 8.15 -41.42 26.78
C HIS A 426 8.94 -41.13 28.08
N PRO A 427 9.22 -39.85 28.42
CA PRO A 427 10.06 -39.48 29.56
C PRO A 427 9.61 -40.06 30.91
N ASP A 428 8.30 -40.10 31.16
CA ASP A 428 7.73 -40.66 32.40
C ASP A 428 7.97 -42.16 32.60
N LYS A 429 8.17 -42.91 31.50
CA LYS A 429 8.40 -44.37 31.54
C LYS A 429 9.87 -44.72 31.33
N ASN A 430 10.63 -43.86 30.68
CA ASN A 430 12.04 -44.05 30.35
C ASN A 430 12.83 -42.74 30.53
N PRO A 431 13.39 -42.50 31.73
CA PRO A 431 14.12 -41.26 32.04
C PRO A 431 15.35 -41.00 31.16
N GLN A 432 15.99 -42.07 30.64
CA GLN A 432 17.12 -41.97 29.71
C GLN A 432 16.70 -41.81 28.23
N GLY A 433 15.40 -41.92 27.92
CA GLY A 433 14.85 -41.86 26.56
C GLY A 433 14.52 -40.44 26.07
N GLN A 434 14.68 -39.43 26.92
CA GLN A 434 14.24 -38.06 26.68
C GLN A 434 14.84 -37.44 25.40
N ALA A 435 16.15 -37.60 25.18
CA ALA A 435 16.80 -37.06 23.98
C ALA A 435 16.24 -37.68 22.68
N ARG A 436 15.97 -39.00 22.69
CA ARG A 436 15.38 -39.70 21.55
C ARG A 436 13.93 -39.31 21.33
N PHE A 437 13.16 -39.12 22.41
CA PHE A 437 11.79 -38.62 22.34
C PHE A 437 11.72 -37.21 21.72
N HIS A 438 12.63 -36.31 22.08
CA HIS A 438 12.72 -34.99 21.46
C HIS A 438 13.09 -35.06 19.97
N ALA A 439 14.02 -35.94 19.58
CA ALA A 439 14.38 -36.14 18.17
C ALA A 439 13.20 -36.68 17.35
N ILE A 440 12.48 -37.69 17.86
CA ILE A 440 11.26 -38.26 17.27
C ILE A 440 10.18 -37.18 17.11
N ASN A 441 9.93 -36.37 18.14
CA ASN A 441 8.98 -35.25 18.08
C ASN A 441 9.40 -34.21 17.04
N SER A 442 10.67 -33.82 17.00
CA SER A 442 11.18 -32.84 16.04
C SER A 442 11.08 -33.32 14.60
N ALA A 443 11.39 -34.59 14.35
CA ALA A 443 11.29 -35.22 13.03
C ALA A 443 9.84 -35.33 12.55
N TYR A 444 8.94 -35.74 13.45
CA TYR A 444 7.51 -35.81 13.15
C TYR A 444 6.90 -34.44 12.84
N HIS A 445 7.24 -33.42 13.64
CA HIS A 445 6.81 -32.04 13.41
C HIS A 445 7.32 -31.50 12.08
N TYR A 446 8.56 -31.78 11.71
CA TYR A 446 9.12 -31.38 10.42
C TYR A 446 8.35 -32.02 9.24
N LEU A 447 8.09 -33.32 9.30
CA LEU A 447 7.39 -34.04 8.24
C LEU A 447 5.94 -33.56 8.09
N CYS A 448 5.26 -33.27 9.19
CA CYS A 448 3.88 -32.77 9.17
C CYS A 448 3.77 -31.30 8.70
N ASN A 449 4.83 -30.51 8.86
CA ASN A 449 4.87 -29.07 8.52
C ASN A 449 5.73 -28.77 7.27
N ARG A 450 6.11 -29.78 6.49
CA ARG A 450 6.99 -29.65 5.32
C ARG A 450 6.50 -28.60 4.30
N SER A 451 5.20 -28.40 4.17
CA SER A 451 4.62 -27.37 3.27
C SER A 451 4.84 -25.93 3.76
N ARG A 452 5.02 -25.71 5.07
CA ARG A 452 5.23 -24.39 5.69
C ARG A 452 6.70 -24.04 5.92
N ILE A 453 7.57 -25.04 5.96
CA ILE A 453 9.01 -24.87 6.19
C ILE A 453 9.67 -24.55 4.84
N SER A 454 9.82 -23.27 4.53
CA SER A 454 10.52 -22.82 3.32
C SER A 454 12.03 -22.97 3.46
N ASN A 455 12.70 -23.40 2.39
CA ASN A 455 14.16 -23.44 2.31
C ASN A 455 14.71 -22.02 2.03
N GLY A 456 14.54 -21.10 2.99
CA GLY A 456 14.93 -19.69 2.87
C GLY A 456 13.76 -18.73 2.60
N PRO A 457 14.03 -17.46 2.25
CA PRO A 457 13.01 -16.44 2.01
C PRO A 457 12.05 -16.82 0.88
N ASN A 458 10.74 -16.74 1.14
CA ASN A 458 9.72 -17.03 0.14
C ASN A 458 9.42 -15.79 -0.73
N ARG A 459 9.69 -15.89 -2.04
CA ARG A 459 9.49 -14.80 -3.02
C ARG A 459 8.05 -14.29 -3.10
N SER A 460 7.06 -15.19 -2.99
CA SER A 460 5.63 -14.82 -3.02
C SER A 460 5.25 -14.01 -1.79
N HIS A 461 5.76 -14.40 -0.61
CA HIS A 461 5.54 -13.62 0.62
C HIS A 461 6.20 -12.24 0.52
N LEU A 462 7.44 -12.17 0.06
CA LEU A 462 8.16 -10.90 -0.12
C LEU A 462 7.40 -9.94 -1.05
N HIS A 463 6.84 -10.45 -2.15
CA HIS A 463 6.04 -9.62 -3.05
C HIS A 463 4.75 -9.13 -2.43
N LEU A 464 4.01 -9.99 -1.70
CA LEU A 464 2.81 -9.56 -0.98
C LEU A 464 3.14 -8.48 0.06
N LEU A 465 4.23 -8.64 0.81
CA LEU A 465 4.68 -7.68 1.81
C LEU A 465 5.08 -6.34 1.18
N ILE A 466 5.83 -6.36 0.08
CA ILE A 466 6.22 -5.14 -0.65
C ILE A 466 4.99 -4.44 -1.26
N ARG A 467 4.13 -5.19 -1.94
CA ARG A 467 2.94 -4.65 -2.60
C ARG A 467 1.93 -4.08 -1.61
N SER A 468 1.77 -4.71 -0.45
CA SER A 468 0.95 -4.18 0.64
C SER A 468 1.42 -2.78 1.04
N GLN A 469 2.74 -2.58 1.13
CA GLN A 469 3.31 -1.27 1.48
C GLN A 469 3.07 -0.21 0.38
N SER A 470 3.15 -0.58 -0.91
CA SER A 470 2.80 0.34 -2.00
C SER A 470 1.35 0.81 -1.89
N ILE A 471 0.41 -0.10 -1.60
CA ILE A 471 -1.01 0.23 -1.42
C ILE A 471 -1.22 1.16 -0.22
N ILE A 472 -0.51 0.92 0.89
CA ILE A 472 -0.55 1.78 2.09
C ILE A 472 -0.13 3.20 1.75
N TYR A 473 1.02 3.35 1.10
CA TYR A 473 1.55 4.66 0.73
C TYR A 473 0.69 5.36 -0.32
N GLY A 474 0.11 4.62 -1.27
CA GLY A 474 -0.83 5.16 -2.25
C GLY A 474 -2.11 5.70 -1.63
N ARG A 475 -2.69 5.00 -0.64
CA ARG A 475 -3.99 5.35 -0.02
C ARG A 475 -3.88 6.35 1.13
N TYR A 476 -2.85 6.24 1.96
CA TYR A 476 -2.71 7.02 3.20
C TYR A 476 -1.56 8.02 3.17
N ARG A 477 -1.13 8.43 1.97
CA ARG A 477 -0.04 9.39 1.74
C ARG A 477 -0.05 10.57 2.72
N GLN A 478 -1.20 11.23 2.90
CA GLN A 478 -1.34 12.41 3.75
C GLN A 478 -1.00 12.16 5.22
N LEU A 479 -1.31 10.96 5.75
CA LEU A 479 -1.00 10.59 7.13
C LEU A 479 0.48 10.19 7.32
N LEU A 480 1.12 9.72 6.24
CA LEU A 480 2.49 9.20 6.27
C LEU A 480 3.55 10.27 5.98
N VAL A 481 3.16 11.46 5.49
CA VAL A 481 4.06 12.60 5.23
C VAL A 481 5.08 12.86 6.36
N PRO A 482 4.71 12.84 7.67
CA PRO A 482 5.63 13.20 8.74
C PRO A 482 6.70 12.12 9.04
N HIS A 483 6.54 10.91 8.51
CA HIS A 483 7.30 9.74 8.93
C HIS A 483 8.31 9.30 7.86
N LYS A 484 9.52 8.93 8.29
CA LYS A 484 10.54 8.31 7.45
C LYS A 484 10.22 6.84 7.21
N TYR A 485 10.37 6.39 5.97
CA TYR A 485 10.22 4.98 5.64
C TYR A 485 11.42 4.16 6.12
N ALA A 486 11.21 3.28 7.09
CA ALA A 486 12.27 2.48 7.71
C ALA A 486 12.72 1.28 6.86
N GLY A 487 12.01 0.96 5.77
CA GLY A 487 12.27 -0.22 4.94
C GLY A 487 13.35 -0.04 3.86
N TYR A 488 13.99 1.14 3.74
CA TYR A 488 14.91 1.42 2.63
C TYR A 488 16.10 0.45 2.50
N PRO A 489 16.81 0.06 3.57
CA PRO A 489 17.93 -0.89 3.45
C PRO A 489 17.51 -2.22 2.80
N MET A 490 16.34 -2.73 3.20
CA MET A 490 15.79 -3.97 2.64
C MET A 490 15.26 -3.78 1.22
N LEU A 491 14.64 -2.64 0.95
CA LEU A 491 14.13 -2.30 -0.38
C LEU A 491 15.25 -2.22 -1.41
N ILE A 492 16.31 -1.48 -1.09
CA ILE A 492 17.46 -1.28 -1.98
C ILE A 492 18.22 -2.59 -2.16
N SER A 493 18.40 -3.38 -1.09
CA SER A 493 18.97 -4.72 -1.19
C SER A 493 18.15 -5.63 -2.11
N THR A 494 16.81 -5.59 -2.01
CA THR A 494 15.91 -6.36 -2.89
C THR A 494 16.03 -5.90 -4.34
N ILE A 495 16.05 -4.59 -4.60
CA ILE A 495 16.21 -4.04 -5.96
C ILE A 495 17.54 -4.50 -6.57
N ARG A 496 18.66 -4.41 -5.83
CA ARG A 496 19.97 -4.85 -6.33
C ARG A 496 20.02 -6.34 -6.60
N LEU A 497 19.59 -7.17 -5.65
CA LEU A 497 19.60 -8.63 -5.78
C LEU A 497 18.78 -9.09 -6.99
N GLU A 498 17.62 -8.49 -7.22
CA GLU A 498 16.79 -8.80 -8.39
C GLU A 498 17.41 -8.24 -9.68
N SER A 499 17.97 -7.03 -9.64
CA SER A 499 18.60 -6.38 -10.81
C SER A 499 19.91 -7.03 -11.24
N GLU A 500 20.57 -7.79 -10.37
CA GLU A 500 21.77 -8.58 -10.67
C GLU A 500 21.44 -10.03 -11.07
N ASN A 501 20.21 -10.50 -10.85
CA ASN A 501 19.82 -11.88 -11.11
C ASN A 501 19.84 -12.21 -12.62
N SER A 502 20.77 -13.07 -13.07
CA SER A 502 20.88 -13.49 -14.48
C SER A 502 19.63 -14.19 -15.03
N GLU A 503 18.85 -14.85 -14.18
CA GLU A 503 17.65 -15.59 -14.56
C GLU A 503 16.35 -14.76 -14.47
N LEU A 504 16.43 -13.45 -14.16
CA LEU A 504 15.27 -12.57 -13.97
C LEU A 504 14.25 -12.64 -15.13
N PHE A 505 14.73 -12.77 -16.36
CA PHE A 505 13.89 -12.82 -17.57
C PHE A 505 13.78 -14.24 -18.17
N GLY A 506 14.16 -15.28 -17.42
CA GLY A 506 14.18 -16.66 -17.90
C GLY A 506 12.79 -17.29 -18.06
N SER A 507 12.60 -18.14 -19.08
CA SER A 507 11.31 -18.79 -19.42
C SER A 507 10.82 -19.88 -18.44
N LYS A 508 11.51 -20.16 -17.33
CA LYS A 508 11.09 -21.22 -16.39
C LYS A 508 9.98 -20.73 -15.47
N LYS A 509 8.76 -20.71 -15.98
CA LYS A 509 7.52 -20.80 -15.17
C LYS A 509 7.41 -22.22 -14.60
N GLN A 510 8.28 -22.61 -13.67
CA GLN A 510 8.16 -23.90 -12.99
C GLN A 510 7.12 -23.78 -11.87
N GLY A 511 5.91 -24.31 -12.12
CA GLY A 511 5.02 -24.84 -11.08
C GLY A 511 4.39 -23.87 -10.08
N GLY A 512 4.43 -22.55 -10.30
CA GLY A 512 3.81 -21.55 -9.43
C GLY A 512 3.87 -20.15 -10.05
N VAL A 513 2.96 -19.26 -9.64
CA VAL A 513 2.85 -17.86 -10.08
C VAL A 513 4.24 -17.22 -10.14
N SER A 514 4.66 -16.73 -11.32
CA SER A 514 5.91 -15.97 -11.42
C SER A 514 5.72 -14.63 -10.72
N VAL A 515 6.49 -14.41 -9.66
CA VAL A 515 6.35 -13.23 -8.81
C VAL A 515 7.35 -12.16 -9.22
N ASP A 516 6.82 -11.05 -9.75
CA ASP A 516 7.60 -9.90 -10.25
C ASP A 516 8.07 -9.00 -9.09
N LEU A 517 9.04 -9.50 -8.32
CA LEU A 517 9.53 -8.84 -7.11
C LEU A 517 10.17 -7.47 -7.41
N LEU A 518 10.94 -7.37 -8.52
CA LEU A 518 11.57 -6.11 -8.93
C LEU A 518 10.55 -5.02 -9.27
N SER A 519 9.46 -5.38 -9.96
CA SER A 519 8.39 -4.43 -10.29
C SER A 519 7.73 -3.88 -9.03
N ALA A 520 7.38 -4.76 -8.07
CA ALA A 520 6.79 -4.35 -6.81
C ALA A 520 7.74 -3.47 -5.96
N ALA A 521 9.04 -3.80 -5.95
CA ALA A 521 10.04 -3.03 -5.21
C ALA A 521 10.24 -1.62 -5.81
N THR A 522 10.30 -1.50 -7.13
CA THR A 522 10.41 -0.20 -7.82
C THR A 522 9.15 0.65 -7.68
N GLU A 523 7.96 0.03 -7.66
CA GLU A 523 6.69 0.69 -7.35
C GLU A 523 6.72 1.28 -5.93
N LEU A 524 7.13 0.49 -4.93
CA LEU A 524 7.22 0.94 -3.54
C LEU A 524 8.22 2.09 -3.37
N ALA A 525 9.37 2.05 -4.07
CA ALA A 525 10.34 3.15 -4.06
C ALA A 525 9.71 4.45 -4.57
N TYR A 526 8.93 4.38 -5.65
CA TYR A 526 8.16 5.50 -6.18
C TYR A 526 7.10 6.00 -5.18
N GLU A 527 6.25 5.11 -4.64
CA GLU A 527 5.14 5.49 -3.76
C GLU A 527 5.61 6.17 -2.47
N THR A 528 6.72 5.67 -1.89
CA THR A 528 7.32 6.24 -0.67
C THR A 528 7.92 7.63 -0.91
N VAL A 529 8.67 7.83 -2.01
CA VAL A 529 9.28 9.14 -2.34
C VAL A 529 8.24 10.17 -2.78
N SER A 530 7.18 9.74 -3.46
CA SER A 530 6.03 10.60 -3.80
C SER A 530 5.33 11.17 -2.55
N THR A 531 5.53 10.55 -1.38
CA THR A 531 4.86 10.90 -0.14
C THR A 531 5.55 12.02 0.66
N SER A 532 6.88 12.04 0.76
CA SER A 532 7.57 13.05 1.57
C SER A 532 9.01 13.32 1.11
N SER A 533 9.48 14.54 1.39
CA SER A 533 10.89 14.91 1.19
C SER A 533 11.84 14.12 2.08
N LEU A 534 11.40 13.75 3.29
CA LEU A 534 12.16 12.92 4.21
C LEU A 534 12.48 11.55 3.59
N ASN A 535 11.50 10.95 2.93
CA ASN A 535 11.65 9.67 2.23
C ASN A 535 12.62 9.77 1.05
N ALA A 536 12.52 10.85 0.26
CA ALA A 536 13.46 11.11 -0.82
C ALA A 536 14.91 11.23 -0.33
N GLU A 537 15.12 11.90 0.81
CA GLU A 537 16.43 12.08 1.40
C GLU A 537 17.01 10.76 1.94
N GLU A 538 16.22 9.97 2.67
CA GLU A 538 16.69 8.68 3.21
C GLU A 538 17.00 7.66 2.11
N LEU A 539 16.15 7.54 1.08
CA LEU A 539 16.44 6.66 -0.06
C LEU A 539 17.74 7.06 -0.76
N ARG A 540 17.99 8.36 -0.92
CA ARG A 540 19.24 8.87 -1.50
C ARG A 540 20.45 8.51 -0.64
N ARG A 541 20.37 8.67 0.68
CA ARG A 541 21.46 8.35 1.62
C ARG A 541 21.85 6.86 1.58
N GLU A 542 20.86 5.98 1.41
CA GLU A 542 21.06 4.53 1.29
C GLU A 542 21.51 4.08 -0.12
N GLY A 543 21.78 5.01 -1.05
CA GLY A 543 22.24 4.69 -2.40
C GLY A 543 21.14 4.12 -3.31
N GLY A 544 19.87 4.49 -3.06
CA GLY A 544 18.72 4.01 -3.81
C GLY A 544 18.62 4.57 -5.23
N ILE A 545 19.13 5.79 -5.48
CA ILE A 545 19.12 6.39 -6.83
C ILE A 545 19.98 5.56 -7.80
N GLN A 546 21.17 5.13 -7.36
CA GLN A 546 22.07 4.29 -8.15
C GLN A 546 21.44 2.91 -8.40
N ALA A 547 20.86 2.29 -7.36
CA ALA A 547 20.20 0.99 -7.51
C ALA A 547 19.02 1.03 -8.50
N LEU A 548 18.21 2.09 -8.47
CA LEU A 548 17.11 2.30 -9.41
C LEU A 548 17.63 2.57 -10.83
N GLN A 549 18.71 3.33 -10.97
CA GLN A 549 19.33 3.59 -12.27
C GLN A 549 19.89 2.32 -12.92
N GLU A 550 20.53 1.44 -12.15
CA GLU A 550 21.04 0.14 -12.60
C GLU A 550 19.89 -0.79 -13.05
N ALA A 551 18.85 -0.89 -12.22
CA ALA A 551 17.63 -1.63 -12.56
C ALA A 551 16.98 -1.13 -13.86
N PHE A 552 16.89 0.19 -14.00
CA PHE A 552 16.34 0.85 -15.17
C PHE A 552 17.19 0.65 -16.42
N ALA A 553 18.51 0.79 -16.32
CA ALA A 553 19.43 0.56 -17.45
C ALA A 553 19.31 -0.87 -17.98
N ARG A 554 19.22 -1.86 -17.08
CA ARG A 554 19.01 -3.27 -17.45
C ARG A 554 17.65 -3.47 -18.14
N CYS A 555 16.57 -2.99 -17.55
CA CYS A 555 15.22 -3.19 -18.11
C CYS A 555 14.99 -2.42 -19.42
N SER A 556 15.43 -1.17 -19.51
CA SER A 556 15.29 -0.35 -20.71
C SER A 556 16.05 -0.90 -21.93
N SER A 557 17.14 -1.64 -21.70
CA SER A 557 17.90 -2.32 -22.76
C SER A 557 17.13 -3.45 -23.45
N LEU A 558 16.08 -3.98 -22.82
CA LEU A 558 15.23 -5.05 -23.36
C LEU A 558 14.02 -4.53 -24.14
N LEU A 559 13.79 -3.22 -24.13
CA LEU A 559 12.67 -2.63 -24.84
C LEU A 559 12.91 -2.68 -26.35
N SER A 560 11.84 -3.00 -27.08
CA SER A 560 11.83 -3.16 -28.53
C SER A 560 10.70 -2.35 -29.15
N ARG A 561 10.90 -1.99 -30.42
CA ARG A 561 9.85 -1.41 -31.28
C ARG A 561 8.82 -2.43 -31.76
N ASP A 562 9.09 -3.71 -31.54
CA ASP A 562 8.18 -4.80 -31.78
C ASP A 562 7.48 -5.18 -30.46
N ASP A 563 6.17 -5.01 -30.40
CA ASP A 563 5.36 -5.30 -29.21
C ASP A 563 5.48 -6.75 -28.75
N SER A 564 5.68 -7.69 -29.67
CA SER A 564 5.82 -9.11 -29.35
C SER A 564 7.10 -9.44 -28.59
N MET A 565 8.10 -8.55 -28.66
CA MET A 565 9.42 -8.73 -28.04
C MET A 565 9.53 -8.03 -26.69
N ASN A 566 8.52 -7.23 -26.30
CA ASN A 566 8.55 -6.49 -25.05
C ASN A 566 8.18 -7.38 -23.86
N ASN A 567 9.02 -7.33 -22.83
CA ASN A 567 8.77 -8.01 -21.57
C ASN A 567 7.97 -7.09 -20.62
N GLU A 568 6.83 -7.57 -20.12
CA GLU A 568 5.92 -6.80 -19.25
C GLU A 568 6.61 -6.32 -17.96
N LEU A 569 7.42 -7.18 -17.32
CA LEU A 569 8.20 -6.80 -16.13
C LEU A 569 9.14 -5.63 -16.45
N ALA A 570 9.86 -5.70 -17.58
CA ALA A 570 10.80 -4.64 -17.98
C ALA A 570 10.08 -3.31 -18.24
N VAL A 571 8.92 -3.34 -18.91
CA VAL A 571 8.08 -2.15 -19.14
C VAL A 571 7.58 -1.57 -17.81
N ASN A 572 7.07 -2.40 -16.91
CA ASN A 572 6.57 -1.95 -15.60
C ASN A 572 7.68 -1.33 -14.74
N VAL A 573 8.86 -1.94 -14.69
CA VAL A 573 10.03 -1.35 -14.00
C VAL A 573 10.41 -0.01 -14.62
N CYS A 574 10.43 0.10 -15.95
CA CYS A 574 10.70 1.38 -16.61
C CYS A 574 9.66 2.45 -16.26
N CYS A 575 8.38 2.09 -16.19
CA CYS A 575 7.30 2.98 -15.77
C CYS A 575 7.51 3.47 -14.32
N HIS A 576 7.74 2.55 -13.37
CA HIS A 576 7.90 2.89 -11.95
C HIS A 576 9.16 3.72 -11.68
N VAL A 577 10.27 3.40 -12.32
CA VAL A 577 11.52 4.16 -12.15
C VAL A 577 11.42 5.54 -12.82
N THR A 578 10.79 5.65 -13.99
CA THR A 578 10.53 6.96 -14.61
C THR A 578 9.62 7.81 -13.71
N ALA A 579 8.57 7.22 -13.16
CA ALA A 579 7.69 7.85 -12.17
C ALA A 579 8.45 8.35 -10.93
N PHE A 580 9.34 7.51 -10.37
CA PHE A 580 10.23 7.89 -9.28
C PHE A 580 11.09 9.10 -9.64
N PHE A 581 11.72 9.10 -10.82
CA PHE A 581 12.56 10.22 -11.24
C PHE A 581 11.73 11.50 -11.45
N THR A 582 10.52 11.41 -11.99
CA THR A 582 9.61 12.57 -12.12
C THR A 582 9.27 13.20 -10.77
N VAL A 583 8.99 12.42 -9.72
CA VAL A 583 8.64 13.00 -8.41
C VAL A 583 9.86 13.44 -7.61
N SER A 584 11.02 12.81 -7.82
CA SER A 584 12.25 13.15 -7.10
C SER A 584 12.83 14.51 -7.50
N THR A 585 12.54 15.03 -8.70
CA THR A 585 12.98 16.37 -9.14
C THR A 585 12.45 17.50 -8.26
N LYS A 586 11.36 17.28 -7.51
CA LYS A 586 10.85 18.21 -6.50
C LYS A 586 11.89 18.56 -5.43
N PHE A 587 12.88 17.70 -5.21
CA PHE A 587 13.83 17.81 -4.12
C PHE A 587 15.21 18.24 -4.66
N PRO A 588 15.80 19.36 -4.20
CA PRO A 588 17.09 19.87 -4.69
C PRO A 588 18.23 18.83 -4.63
N ALA A 589 18.40 18.13 -3.50
CA ALA A 589 19.46 17.13 -3.34
C ALA A 589 19.29 15.91 -4.27
N SER A 590 18.06 15.59 -4.68
CA SER A 590 17.81 14.56 -5.67
C SER A 590 18.21 15.03 -7.07
N ARG A 591 17.94 16.30 -7.42
CA ARG A 591 18.37 16.90 -8.70
C ARG A 591 19.88 16.90 -8.86
N GLU A 592 20.62 17.26 -7.81
CA GLU A 592 22.09 17.20 -7.81
C GLU A 592 22.60 15.78 -8.10
N CYS A 593 22.05 14.77 -7.42
CA CYS A 593 22.43 13.38 -7.64
C CYS A 593 22.04 12.86 -9.04
N ILE A 594 20.90 13.29 -9.59
CA ILE A 594 20.50 12.96 -10.97
C ILE A 594 21.48 13.61 -11.96
N HIS A 595 21.91 14.85 -11.71
CA HIS A 595 22.89 15.54 -12.53
C HIS A 595 24.25 14.81 -12.54
N GLU A 596 24.70 14.29 -11.40
CA GLU A 596 25.92 13.49 -11.28
C GLU A 596 25.87 12.16 -12.05
N ILE A 597 24.67 11.68 -12.43
CA ILE A 597 24.47 10.45 -13.19
C ILE A 597 23.72 10.78 -14.51
N PRO A 598 24.39 11.37 -15.51
CA PRO A 598 23.76 11.78 -16.79
C PRO A 598 23.01 10.68 -17.54
N GLN A 599 23.38 9.42 -17.31
CA GLN A 599 22.72 8.26 -17.91
C GLN A 599 21.24 8.15 -17.53
N ILE A 600 20.81 8.70 -16.39
CA ILE A 600 19.40 8.74 -15.98
C ILE A 600 18.59 9.52 -17.01
N ILE A 601 18.99 10.76 -17.28
CA ILE A 601 18.31 11.64 -18.23
C ILE A 601 18.36 11.05 -19.63
N ARG A 602 19.55 10.61 -20.07
CA ARG A 602 19.74 10.03 -21.39
C ARG A 602 18.82 8.82 -21.63
N ASN A 603 18.75 7.90 -20.67
CA ASN A 603 17.94 6.68 -20.81
C ASN A 603 16.43 6.98 -20.72
N ILE A 604 16.00 7.93 -19.88
CA ILE A 604 14.57 8.33 -19.78
C ILE A 604 14.13 9.03 -21.06
N VAL A 605 14.90 10.00 -21.55
CA VAL A 605 14.59 10.72 -22.80
C VAL A 605 14.54 9.74 -23.99
N ARG A 606 15.43 8.74 -24.01
CA ARG A 606 15.44 7.67 -25.02
C ARG A 606 14.17 6.80 -25.01
N LEU A 607 13.40 6.73 -23.93
CA LEU A 607 12.13 5.99 -23.91
C LEU A 607 11.12 6.53 -24.93
N LEU A 608 11.22 7.82 -25.30
CA LEU A 608 10.39 8.43 -26.34
C LEU A 608 10.64 7.83 -27.74
N TYR A 609 11.68 7.02 -27.93
CA TYR A 609 11.89 6.30 -29.18
C TYR A 609 10.85 5.20 -29.44
N PHE A 610 10.31 4.57 -28.39
CA PHE A 610 9.45 3.39 -28.48
C PHE A 610 7.97 3.77 -28.70
N LYS A 611 7.63 4.23 -29.92
CA LYS A 611 6.26 4.66 -30.31
C LYS A 611 5.14 3.65 -30.02
N ASN A 612 5.49 2.37 -29.96
CA ASN A 612 4.59 1.26 -29.64
C ASN A 612 4.25 1.15 -28.14
N LEU A 613 4.95 1.90 -27.28
CA LEU A 613 4.73 1.95 -25.83
C LEU A 613 4.26 3.36 -25.38
N PRO A 614 3.09 3.84 -25.84
CA PRO A 614 2.69 5.24 -25.67
C PRO A 614 2.51 5.66 -24.19
N LYS A 615 2.05 4.74 -23.32
CA LYS A 615 1.93 5.01 -21.87
C LYS A 615 3.29 5.30 -21.23
N LEU A 616 4.32 4.54 -21.59
CA LEU A 616 5.68 4.75 -21.12
C LEU A 616 6.25 6.06 -21.70
N CYS A 617 5.98 6.36 -22.97
CA CYS A 617 6.35 7.64 -23.57
C CYS A 617 5.69 8.83 -22.87
N CYS A 618 4.42 8.73 -22.44
CA CYS A 618 3.76 9.80 -21.68
C CYS A 618 4.48 10.07 -20.35
N GLN A 619 4.85 9.02 -19.62
CA GLN A 619 5.62 9.18 -18.38
C GLN A 619 7.01 9.76 -18.64
N ALA A 620 7.68 9.34 -19.71
CA ALA A 620 8.97 9.89 -20.12
C ALA A 620 8.87 11.38 -20.52
N ALA A 621 7.82 11.79 -21.23
CA ALA A 621 7.57 13.18 -21.58
C ALA A 621 7.31 14.04 -20.34
N ALA A 622 6.51 13.56 -19.38
CA ALA A 622 6.27 14.23 -18.11
C ALA A 622 7.56 14.32 -17.25
N CYS A 623 8.37 13.26 -17.21
CA CYS A 623 9.67 13.29 -16.54
C CYS A 623 10.64 14.28 -17.21
N THR A 624 10.63 14.33 -18.54
CA THR A 624 11.46 15.28 -19.32
C THR A 624 11.07 16.72 -19.03
N ALA A 625 9.76 17.01 -18.97
CA ALA A 625 9.25 18.30 -18.54
C ALA A 625 9.73 18.67 -17.12
N ALA A 626 9.67 17.72 -16.19
CA ALA A 626 10.13 17.90 -14.81
C ALA A 626 11.65 18.08 -14.68
N PHE A 627 12.46 17.46 -15.54
CA PHE A 627 13.89 17.76 -15.61
C PHE A 627 14.14 19.19 -16.07
N CYS A 628 13.30 19.74 -16.94
CA CYS A 628 13.43 21.12 -17.40
C CYS A 628 13.04 22.17 -16.34
N ASP A 629 12.60 21.79 -15.12
CA ASP A 629 12.50 22.73 -13.98
C ASP A 629 13.87 23.17 -13.45
N ASP A 630 14.93 22.39 -13.73
CA ASP A 630 16.29 22.68 -13.31
C ASP A 630 17.18 22.97 -14.51
N TYR A 631 17.96 24.05 -14.43
CA TYR A 631 18.79 24.49 -15.56
C TYR A 631 19.75 23.40 -16.03
N TRP A 632 20.49 22.75 -15.14
CA TRP A 632 21.52 21.78 -15.54
C TRP A 632 20.92 20.48 -16.06
N LEU A 633 19.81 20.03 -15.47
CA LEU A 633 19.08 18.88 -15.99
C LEU A 633 18.45 19.20 -17.36
N CYS A 634 17.92 20.42 -17.55
CA CYS A 634 17.40 20.90 -18.83
C CYS A 634 18.46 20.90 -19.94
N VAL A 635 19.68 21.35 -19.64
CA VAL A 635 20.82 21.27 -20.56
C VAL A 635 21.08 19.83 -20.97
N ASN A 636 21.12 18.91 -20.01
CA ASN A 636 21.38 17.50 -20.29
C ASN A 636 20.24 16.83 -21.09
N VAL A 637 18.99 17.25 -20.89
CA VAL A 637 17.86 16.84 -21.76
C VAL A 637 18.11 17.24 -23.21
N TYR A 638 18.55 18.48 -23.44
CA TYR A 638 18.87 18.96 -24.79
C TYR A 638 20.03 18.17 -25.41
N GLU A 639 21.13 18.01 -24.67
CA GLU A 639 22.32 17.24 -25.09
C GLU A 639 21.98 15.77 -25.39
N SER A 640 21.02 15.19 -24.66
CA SER A 640 20.51 13.83 -24.89
C SER A 640 19.55 13.72 -26.10
N GLY A 641 19.36 14.78 -26.87
CA GLY A 641 18.50 14.81 -28.05
C GLY A 641 17.01 14.98 -27.76
N GLY A 642 16.65 15.48 -26.57
CA GLY A 642 15.27 15.66 -26.13
C GLY A 642 14.40 16.47 -27.10
N LEU A 643 14.97 17.48 -27.76
CA LEU A 643 14.28 18.27 -28.79
C LEU A 643 13.65 17.38 -29.88
N PHE A 644 14.43 16.49 -30.48
CA PHE A 644 13.96 15.64 -31.58
C PHE A 644 13.06 14.52 -31.08
N LEU A 645 13.39 13.92 -29.94
CA LEU A 645 12.62 12.82 -29.36
C LEU A 645 11.22 13.28 -28.91
N LEU A 646 11.06 14.52 -28.45
CA LEU A 646 9.75 15.12 -28.17
C LEU A 646 9.00 15.48 -29.46
N LEU A 647 9.67 16.14 -30.43
CA LEU A 647 9.09 16.47 -31.74
C LEU A 647 8.64 15.21 -32.52
N TYR A 648 9.22 14.05 -32.21
CA TYR A 648 8.86 12.78 -32.85
C TYR A 648 7.39 12.39 -32.67
N HIS A 649 6.69 12.97 -31.67
CA HIS A 649 5.30 12.65 -31.31
C HIS A 649 4.30 13.79 -31.52
N VAL A 650 4.74 15.04 -31.70
CA VAL A 650 3.79 16.19 -31.70
C VAL A 650 2.81 16.18 -32.87
N LEU A 651 3.19 15.57 -34.01
CA LEU A 651 2.34 15.45 -35.20
C LEU A 651 1.36 14.26 -35.17
N ALA A 652 1.39 13.44 -34.11
CA ALA A 652 0.45 12.33 -33.92
C ALA A 652 -0.90 12.78 -33.33
N TYR A 653 -1.03 14.06 -32.98
CA TYR A 653 -2.25 14.63 -32.41
C TYR A 653 -3.38 14.69 -33.44
N ASP A 654 -4.49 14.03 -33.14
CA ASP A 654 -5.72 14.12 -33.93
C ASP A 654 -6.77 14.93 -33.17
N PHE A 655 -6.92 16.20 -33.59
CA PHE A 655 -7.89 17.12 -32.99
C PHE A 655 -9.35 16.72 -33.28
N THR A 656 -9.60 15.88 -34.30
CA THR A 656 -10.97 15.49 -34.66
C THR A 656 -11.57 14.55 -33.63
N LEU A 657 -10.76 13.79 -32.89
CA LEU A 657 -11.23 12.98 -31.77
C LEU A 657 -11.82 13.88 -30.67
N ASP A 658 -11.09 14.91 -30.24
CA ASP A 658 -11.54 15.86 -29.21
C ASP A 658 -12.79 16.65 -29.66
N GLU A 659 -12.91 16.97 -30.96
CA GLU A 659 -14.05 17.72 -31.52
C GLU A 659 -15.24 16.84 -31.95
N SER A 660 -15.07 15.51 -31.98
CA SER A 660 -16.11 14.57 -32.44
C SER A 660 -17.29 14.45 -31.46
N GLY A 661 -17.08 14.80 -30.19
CA GLY A 661 -18.05 14.58 -29.11
C GLY A 661 -18.24 13.10 -28.76
N VAL A 662 -17.40 12.20 -29.26
CA VAL A 662 -17.43 10.77 -28.94
C VAL A 662 -16.75 10.55 -27.59
N GLU A 663 -17.47 9.90 -26.65
CA GLU A 663 -16.85 9.40 -25.43
C GLU A 663 -15.83 8.32 -25.78
N ALA A 664 -14.57 8.57 -25.44
CA ALA A 664 -13.46 7.65 -25.69
C ALA A 664 -12.78 7.31 -24.36
N ASP A 665 -12.58 6.01 -24.12
CA ASP A 665 -11.83 5.52 -22.96
C ASP A 665 -10.43 5.05 -23.37
N GLU A 666 -9.45 5.23 -22.49
CA GLU A 666 -8.03 4.86 -22.70
C GLU A 666 -7.87 3.38 -23.01
N SER A 667 -8.72 2.51 -22.47
CA SER A 667 -8.64 1.06 -22.71
C SER A 667 -9.10 0.64 -24.11
N THR A 668 -9.91 1.47 -24.77
CA THR A 668 -10.55 1.15 -26.06
C THR A 668 -10.01 1.97 -27.23
N ASN A 669 -9.41 3.12 -26.98
CA ASN A 669 -8.99 4.06 -28.01
C ASN A 669 -7.53 4.50 -27.83
N SER A 670 -6.63 3.93 -28.63
CA SER A 670 -5.21 4.26 -28.62
C SER A 670 -4.90 5.71 -29.02
N GLN A 671 -5.75 6.35 -29.81
CA GLN A 671 -5.57 7.74 -30.24
C GLN A 671 -5.70 8.72 -29.06
N LEU A 672 -6.48 8.39 -28.03
CA LEU A 672 -6.57 9.19 -26.81
C LEU A 672 -5.20 9.31 -26.13
N MET A 673 -4.48 8.19 -26.02
CA MET A 673 -3.13 8.14 -25.45
C MET A 673 -2.11 8.90 -26.33
N LEU A 674 -2.24 8.82 -27.67
CA LEU A 674 -1.40 9.58 -28.59
C LEU A 674 -1.63 11.09 -28.47
N ASN A 675 -2.90 11.52 -28.35
CA ASN A 675 -3.23 12.92 -28.12
C ASN A 675 -2.62 13.42 -26.81
N GLN A 676 -2.79 12.68 -25.71
CA GLN A 676 -2.16 12.99 -24.43
C GLN A 676 -0.64 13.09 -24.54
N LEU A 677 0.01 12.15 -25.22
CA LEU A 677 1.45 12.15 -25.47
C LEU A 677 1.89 13.39 -26.24
N SER A 678 1.20 13.76 -27.32
CA SER A 678 1.53 14.96 -28.10
C SER A 678 1.42 16.24 -27.27
N LEU A 679 0.39 16.37 -26.42
CA LEU A 679 0.23 17.52 -25.52
C LEU A 679 1.34 17.58 -24.46
N LEU A 680 1.69 16.44 -23.85
CA LEU A 680 2.82 16.33 -22.92
C LEU A 680 4.15 16.69 -23.60
N CYS A 681 4.37 16.24 -24.83
CA CYS A 681 5.58 16.58 -25.59
C CYS A 681 5.66 18.07 -25.92
N LEU A 682 4.54 18.71 -26.28
CA LEU A 682 4.49 20.17 -26.48
C LEU A 682 4.78 20.93 -25.19
N TRP A 683 4.21 20.49 -24.07
CA TRP A 683 4.52 21.06 -22.77
C TRP A 683 6.00 20.89 -22.41
N ALA A 684 6.56 19.70 -22.55
CA ALA A 684 8.00 19.45 -22.33
C ALA A 684 8.90 20.29 -23.24
N LEU A 685 8.53 20.46 -24.53
CA LEU A 685 9.25 21.31 -25.48
C LEU A 685 9.21 22.79 -25.07
N SER A 686 8.08 23.29 -24.56
CA SER A 686 7.99 24.66 -24.07
C SER A 686 8.95 24.92 -22.92
N ARG A 687 9.07 23.96 -21.99
CA ARG A 687 9.95 24.04 -20.84
C ARG A 687 11.43 23.90 -21.23
N LEU A 688 11.72 23.01 -22.18
CA LEU A 688 13.07 22.86 -22.75
C LEU A 688 13.55 24.14 -23.45
N ALA A 689 12.63 24.87 -24.09
CA ALA A 689 12.92 26.12 -24.77
C ALA A 689 13.01 27.31 -23.82
N HIS A 690 12.27 27.31 -22.71
CA HIS A 690 12.28 28.35 -21.68
C HIS A 690 13.48 28.20 -20.73
N GLN A 691 14.70 28.29 -21.26
CA GLN A 691 15.89 28.36 -20.42
C GLN A 691 15.99 29.77 -19.83
N GLN A 692 15.67 29.92 -18.54
CA GLN A 692 15.90 31.20 -17.87
C GLN A 692 17.40 31.48 -17.80
N GLU A 693 17.82 32.63 -18.34
CA GLU A 693 19.18 33.17 -18.19
C GLU A 693 19.42 33.57 -16.73
N GLY A 694 19.70 32.57 -15.88
CA GLY A 694 20.21 32.75 -14.54
C GLY A 694 21.66 33.21 -14.59
N SER A 695 21.86 34.53 -14.67
CA SER A 695 23.16 35.20 -14.74
C SER A 695 23.98 34.90 -16.00
N SER A 696 24.32 35.98 -16.70
CA SER A 696 25.33 36.05 -17.76
C SER A 696 26.52 35.13 -17.50
N THR A 697 26.89 34.31 -18.50
CA THR A 697 28.01 33.35 -18.60
C THR A 697 27.71 31.86 -18.31
N GLY A 698 26.67 31.30 -18.93
CA GLY A 698 26.51 29.84 -19.08
C GLY A 698 27.12 29.30 -20.38
N PRO A 699 27.65 28.04 -20.43
CA PRO A 699 28.42 27.51 -21.57
C PRO A 699 27.68 27.43 -22.91
N LEU A 700 26.34 27.43 -22.90
CA LEU A 700 25.50 27.31 -24.09
C LEU A 700 25.31 28.63 -24.84
N SER A 701 25.50 29.79 -24.19
CA SER A 701 25.54 31.07 -24.89
C SER A 701 26.87 31.28 -25.63
N SER A 702 27.91 30.49 -25.30
CA SER A 702 29.27 30.64 -25.81
C SER A 702 29.74 29.53 -26.75
N ALA A 703 28.94 28.48 -26.95
CA ALA A 703 29.27 27.42 -27.91
C ALA A 703 28.56 27.71 -29.24
N GLU A 704 29.24 27.46 -30.35
CA GLU A 704 28.87 27.81 -31.73
C GLU A 704 27.57 27.13 -32.27
N GLY A 705 26.72 26.58 -31.41
CA GLY A 705 25.37 26.08 -31.71
C GLY A 705 24.30 26.91 -30.99
N GLY A 706 23.36 27.49 -31.76
CA GLY A 706 22.35 28.40 -31.21
C GLY A 706 21.38 27.79 -30.19
N SER A 707 20.59 28.64 -29.54
CA SER A 707 19.61 28.28 -28.51
C SER A 707 18.57 27.26 -29.01
N VAL A 708 17.94 26.52 -28.08
CA VAL A 708 16.80 25.62 -28.37
C VAL A 708 15.70 26.35 -29.13
N GLU A 709 15.44 27.60 -28.77
CA GLU A 709 14.51 28.49 -29.46
C GLU A 709 14.90 28.70 -30.94
N LEU A 710 16.18 28.95 -31.24
CA LEU A 710 16.64 29.12 -32.62
C LEU A 710 16.45 27.83 -33.43
N ALA A 711 16.70 26.67 -32.83
CA ALA A 711 16.43 25.38 -33.45
C ALA A 711 14.93 25.21 -33.77
N LEU A 712 14.06 25.50 -32.81
CA LEU A 712 12.60 25.44 -32.99
C LEU A 712 12.12 26.42 -34.07
N ASN A 713 12.64 27.66 -34.08
CA ASN A 713 12.32 28.66 -35.10
C ASN A 713 12.57 28.17 -36.52
N ARG A 714 13.59 27.32 -36.71
CA ARG A 714 13.93 26.70 -38.00
C ARG A 714 13.10 25.45 -38.30
N LEU A 715 12.86 24.61 -37.30
CA LEU A 715 12.20 23.31 -37.45
C LEU A 715 10.68 23.40 -37.61
N VAL A 716 10.04 24.37 -36.95
CA VAL A 716 8.59 24.61 -37.06
C VAL A 716 8.34 25.95 -37.75
N THR A 717 8.38 27.05 -37.01
CA THR A 717 8.42 28.46 -37.47
C THR A 717 8.55 29.35 -36.23
N PRO A 718 9.02 30.61 -36.35
CA PRO A 718 9.02 31.56 -35.23
C PRO A 718 7.64 31.74 -34.58
N HIS A 719 6.57 31.76 -35.40
CA HIS A 719 5.20 31.90 -34.89
C HIS A 719 4.78 30.73 -33.99
N ILE A 720 5.10 29.49 -34.38
CA ILE A 720 4.79 28.30 -33.58
C ILE A 720 5.66 28.27 -32.32
N THR A 721 6.97 28.57 -32.43
CA THR A 721 7.87 28.63 -31.27
C THR A 721 7.40 29.64 -30.24
N ARG A 722 6.95 30.83 -30.66
CA ARG A 722 6.42 31.84 -29.75
C ARG A 722 5.17 31.36 -29.00
N LYS A 723 4.24 30.70 -29.70
CA LYS A 723 3.05 30.10 -29.07
C LYS A 723 3.42 28.96 -28.12
N LEU A 724 4.48 28.21 -28.43
CA LEU A 724 5.04 27.19 -27.54
C LEU A 724 5.64 27.84 -26.28
N LEU A 725 6.44 28.90 -26.41
CA LEU A 725 7.03 29.62 -25.28
C LEU A 725 5.96 30.27 -24.38
N ALA A 726 4.87 30.79 -24.95
CA ALA A 726 3.76 31.34 -24.16
C ALA A 726 3.11 30.31 -23.21
N LEU A 727 3.33 29.00 -23.41
CA LEU A 727 2.85 27.97 -22.48
C LEU A 727 3.54 28.02 -21.11
N THR A 728 4.71 28.64 -21.01
CA THR A 728 5.42 28.80 -19.73
C THR A 728 4.87 29.94 -18.88
N ASP A 729 4.07 30.83 -19.47
CA ASP A 729 3.44 31.94 -18.75
C ASP A 729 2.29 31.47 -17.85
N PHE A 730 1.74 30.27 -18.12
CA PHE A 730 0.74 29.64 -17.27
C PHE A 730 1.36 29.08 -15.98
N PRO A 731 0.60 29.01 -14.86
CA PRO A 731 1.03 28.34 -13.65
C PRO A 731 1.45 26.90 -13.93
N GLN A 732 2.72 26.60 -13.69
CA GLN A 732 3.28 25.28 -14.00
C GLN A 732 2.84 24.25 -12.96
N PRO A 733 2.44 23.02 -13.38
CA PRO A 733 2.02 21.98 -12.46
C PRO A 733 3.24 21.45 -11.68
N VAL A 734 3.00 21.03 -10.44
CA VAL A 734 4.01 20.32 -9.66
C VAL A 734 4.32 18.98 -10.36
N PRO A 735 5.60 18.59 -10.50
CA PRO A 735 5.96 17.32 -11.12
C PRO A 735 5.14 16.14 -10.57
N THR A 736 4.48 15.39 -11.43
CA THR A 736 3.66 14.23 -11.03
C THR A 736 3.94 13.06 -11.94
N ALA A 737 4.08 11.88 -11.33
CA ALA A 737 4.33 10.64 -12.04
C ALA A 737 3.09 10.07 -12.74
N THR A 738 1.91 10.35 -12.19
CA THR A 738 0.63 9.93 -12.77
C THR A 738 0.06 11.07 -13.59
N LEU A 739 -0.54 10.72 -14.73
CA LEU A 739 -1.18 11.70 -15.63
C LEU A 739 -2.52 12.20 -15.06
N GLY A 740 -3.14 11.43 -14.17
CA GLY A 740 -4.44 11.76 -13.56
C GLY A 740 -4.54 13.21 -13.07
N PRO A 741 -3.63 13.69 -12.19
CA PRO A 741 -3.64 15.07 -11.72
C PRO A 741 -3.44 16.15 -12.80
N LEU A 742 -2.83 15.80 -13.95
CA LEU A 742 -2.67 16.73 -15.06
C LEU A 742 -3.93 16.84 -15.91
N ILE A 743 -4.73 15.77 -15.99
CA ILE A 743 -5.89 15.64 -16.87
C ILE A 743 -7.21 15.85 -16.13
N SER A 744 -7.24 15.62 -14.82
CA SER A 744 -8.42 15.85 -13.95
C SER A 744 -8.88 17.30 -13.99
N GLU A 745 -10.12 17.56 -13.57
CA GLU A 745 -10.72 18.90 -13.51
C GLU A 745 -9.78 19.92 -12.84
N GLY A 746 -9.46 21.00 -13.56
CA GLY A 746 -8.53 22.05 -13.15
C GLY A 746 -7.04 21.73 -13.37
N GLY A 747 -6.70 20.57 -13.92
CA GLY A 747 -5.33 20.15 -14.25
C GLY A 747 -4.76 20.88 -15.47
N PHE A 748 -3.43 20.89 -15.61
CA PHE A 748 -2.75 21.64 -16.66
C PHE A 748 -3.11 21.22 -18.11
N LEU A 749 -3.44 19.94 -18.30
CA LEU A 749 -3.87 19.35 -19.59
C LEU A 749 -5.40 19.27 -19.73
N ASP A 750 -6.16 19.67 -18.71
CA ASP A 750 -7.63 19.64 -18.74
C ASP A 750 -8.15 20.55 -19.86
N PRO A 751 -9.00 20.06 -20.77
CA PRO A 751 -9.58 20.86 -21.85
C PRO A 751 -10.36 22.10 -21.37
N SER A 752 -10.80 22.14 -20.10
CA SER A 752 -11.51 23.30 -19.54
C SER A 752 -10.57 24.47 -19.19
N THR A 753 -9.29 24.20 -18.92
CA THR A 753 -8.31 25.20 -18.48
C THR A 753 -7.70 25.99 -19.64
N GLU A 754 -7.22 27.22 -19.37
CA GLU A 754 -6.56 28.05 -20.40
C GLU A 754 -5.31 27.37 -20.97
N SER A 755 -4.50 26.72 -20.12
CA SER A 755 -3.30 25.97 -20.53
C SER A 755 -3.66 24.78 -21.42
N GLY A 756 -4.67 24.00 -21.03
CA GLY A 756 -5.13 22.84 -21.80
C GLY A 756 -5.73 23.24 -23.14
N GLN A 757 -6.45 24.37 -23.22
CA GLN A 757 -6.94 24.93 -24.48
C GLN A 757 -5.80 25.47 -25.35
N ALA A 758 -4.82 26.16 -24.77
CA ALA A 758 -3.66 26.69 -25.50
C ALA A 758 -2.84 25.55 -26.14
N LEU A 759 -2.58 24.47 -25.40
CA LEU A 759 -1.92 23.27 -25.89
C LEU A 759 -2.67 22.64 -27.07
N ARG A 760 -3.98 22.45 -26.96
CA ARG A 760 -4.81 21.87 -28.04
C ARG A 760 -4.86 22.76 -29.28
N ARG A 761 -4.96 24.08 -29.11
CA ARG A 761 -4.88 25.04 -30.23
C ARG A 761 -3.53 24.95 -30.93
N LEU A 762 -2.43 24.84 -30.18
CA LEU A 762 -1.09 24.67 -30.73
C LEU A 762 -0.92 23.34 -31.45
N ALA A 763 -1.37 22.24 -30.85
CA ALA A 763 -1.33 20.91 -31.45
C ALA A 763 -2.15 20.85 -32.74
N LYS A 764 -3.37 21.43 -32.74
CA LYS A 764 -4.20 21.59 -33.95
C LYS A 764 -3.51 22.45 -35.00
N LEU A 765 -2.85 23.55 -34.62
CA LEU A 765 -2.09 24.38 -35.56
C LEU A 765 -0.95 23.60 -36.23
N LEU A 766 -0.27 22.74 -35.48
CA LEU A 766 0.79 21.87 -35.98
C LEU A 766 0.28 20.77 -36.93
N THR A 767 -0.97 20.32 -36.79
CA THR A 767 -1.52 19.22 -37.61
C THR A 767 -2.48 19.68 -38.71
N THR A 768 -2.73 20.98 -38.84
CA THR A 768 -3.56 21.58 -39.89
C THR A 768 -2.75 22.37 -40.91
N ASN A 769 -3.31 22.60 -42.09
CA ASN A 769 -2.69 23.50 -43.09
C ASN A 769 -3.01 24.96 -42.75
N SER A 770 -1.99 25.82 -42.80
CA SER A 770 -2.12 27.27 -42.63
C SER A 770 -1.34 28.00 -43.72
N ALA A 771 -1.99 29.02 -44.29
CA ALA A 771 -1.37 29.97 -45.21
C ALA A 771 -1.84 31.39 -44.84
N THR A 772 -1.29 31.90 -43.73
CA THR A 772 -1.58 33.24 -43.21
C THR A 772 -0.31 34.09 -43.25
N PRO A 773 -0.42 35.43 -43.13
CA PRO A 773 0.75 36.30 -43.04
C PRO A 773 1.72 35.93 -41.91
N CYS A 774 1.27 35.28 -40.84
CA CYS A 774 2.13 34.86 -39.73
C CYS A 774 2.64 33.42 -39.85
N LEU A 775 2.02 32.58 -40.69
CA LEU A 775 2.32 31.15 -40.73
C LEU A 775 2.05 30.51 -42.10
N ILE A 776 3.12 30.00 -42.70
CA ILE A 776 3.07 29.05 -43.81
C ILE A 776 3.41 27.68 -43.23
N TRP A 777 2.42 26.79 -43.16
CA TRP A 777 2.57 25.45 -42.61
C TRP A 777 1.66 24.48 -43.36
N ASP A 778 2.23 23.51 -44.06
CA ASP A 778 1.47 22.56 -44.86
C ASP A 778 1.95 21.12 -44.68
N ASN A 779 1.33 20.19 -45.41
CA ASN A 779 1.73 18.78 -45.42
C ASN A 779 3.21 18.60 -45.83
N GLN A 780 3.74 19.44 -46.71
CA GLN A 780 5.14 19.38 -47.13
C GLN A 780 6.07 19.79 -45.98
N CYS A 781 5.75 20.85 -45.25
CA CYS A 781 6.50 21.27 -44.06
C CYS A 781 6.54 20.16 -43.01
N ARG A 782 5.39 19.54 -42.73
CA ARG A 782 5.30 18.40 -41.79
C ARG A 782 6.11 17.19 -42.25
N ALA A 783 6.08 16.86 -43.55
CA ALA A 783 6.86 15.75 -44.09
C ALA A 783 8.36 16.01 -43.99
N GLU A 784 8.81 17.23 -44.29
CA GLU A 784 10.22 17.64 -44.15
C GLU A 784 10.69 17.60 -42.69
N LEU A 785 9.88 18.12 -41.77
CA LEU A 785 10.16 18.04 -40.33
C LEU A 785 10.23 16.58 -39.87
N THR A 786 9.26 15.75 -40.26
CA THR A 786 9.22 14.33 -39.89
C THR A 786 10.43 13.58 -40.43
N GLY A 787 10.86 13.88 -41.66
CA GLY A 787 12.05 13.30 -42.28
C GLY A 787 13.32 13.63 -41.50
N LEU A 788 13.56 14.92 -41.20
CA LEU A 788 14.72 15.35 -40.43
C LEU A 788 14.70 14.77 -39.01
N VAL A 789 13.57 14.89 -38.30
CA VAL A 789 13.43 14.36 -36.93
C VAL A 789 13.65 12.85 -36.91
N GLY A 790 13.12 12.10 -37.89
CA GLY A 790 13.34 10.66 -38.01
C GLY A 790 14.81 10.29 -38.20
N GLU A 791 15.56 11.05 -39.01
CA GLU A 791 16.99 10.87 -39.19
C GLU A 791 17.75 11.14 -37.87
N GLN A 792 17.46 12.26 -37.20
CA GLN A 792 18.12 12.63 -35.95
C GLN A 792 17.82 11.64 -34.82
N VAL A 793 16.58 11.21 -34.65
CA VAL A 793 16.19 10.17 -33.68
C VAL A 793 16.95 8.86 -33.95
N THR A 794 17.10 8.47 -35.22
CA THR A 794 17.87 7.28 -35.59
C THR A 794 19.35 7.43 -35.24
N LYS A 795 19.95 8.61 -35.44
CA LYS A 795 21.33 8.90 -35.02
C LYS A 795 21.47 8.83 -33.49
N ILE A 796 20.61 9.53 -32.74
CA ILE A 796 20.61 9.55 -31.27
C ILE A 796 20.57 8.13 -30.68
N VAL A 797 19.71 7.27 -31.21
CA VAL A 797 19.57 5.88 -30.71
C VAL A 797 20.80 5.02 -31.02
N LYS A 798 21.48 5.27 -32.15
CA LYS A 798 22.65 4.49 -32.60
C LYS A 798 23.96 4.98 -31.97
N THR A 799 24.20 6.29 -31.97
CA THR A 799 25.48 6.89 -31.56
C THR A 799 25.39 7.59 -30.21
N GLY A 800 24.19 7.99 -29.78
CA GLY A 800 24.00 8.81 -28.58
C GLY A 800 24.05 10.31 -28.82
N GLU A 801 24.28 10.73 -30.07
CA GLU A 801 24.49 12.13 -30.44
C GLU A 801 23.59 12.50 -31.63
N PHE A 802 23.29 13.79 -31.78
CA PHE A 802 22.56 14.33 -32.92
C PHE A 802 23.43 15.34 -33.67
N ASP A 803 23.08 15.56 -34.93
CA ASP A 803 23.78 16.44 -35.86
C ASP A 803 23.24 17.87 -35.73
N ARG A 804 24.04 18.74 -35.09
CA ARG A 804 23.71 20.16 -34.89
C ARG A 804 23.71 20.95 -36.19
N ASP A 805 24.60 20.60 -37.11
CA ASP A 805 24.73 21.29 -38.39
C ASP A 805 23.53 21.02 -39.30
N ALA A 806 22.95 19.82 -39.20
CA ALA A 806 21.70 19.49 -39.89
C ALA A 806 20.56 20.45 -39.48
N VAL A 807 20.47 20.88 -38.22
CA VAL A 807 19.48 21.88 -37.79
C VAL A 807 19.84 23.27 -38.29
N ASN A 808 21.12 23.65 -38.17
CA ASN A 808 21.60 24.95 -38.59
C ASN A 808 21.50 25.19 -40.11
N SER A 809 21.46 24.11 -40.90
CA SER A 809 21.28 24.17 -42.36
C SER A 809 19.85 23.90 -42.81
N PHE A 810 18.97 23.43 -41.91
CA PHE A 810 17.58 23.14 -42.24
C PHE A 810 16.80 24.40 -42.61
N THR A 811 16.04 24.33 -43.70
CA THR A 811 15.09 25.36 -44.14
C THR A 811 13.99 24.67 -44.93
N HIS A 812 12.73 24.96 -44.58
CA HIS A 812 11.58 24.42 -45.30
C HIS A 812 11.53 24.91 -46.73
N LYS A 813 11.32 23.99 -47.69
CA LYS A 813 11.28 24.35 -49.12
C LYS A 813 10.07 25.21 -49.45
N THR A 814 8.95 24.99 -48.79
CA THR A 814 7.66 25.68 -49.04
C THR A 814 7.78 27.20 -48.94
N PHE A 815 8.55 27.69 -47.97
CA PHE A 815 8.80 29.12 -47.79
C PHE A 815 10.29 29.47 -47.90
N ALA A 816 11.07 28.59 -48.53
CA ALA A 816 12.48 28.83 -48.83
C ALA A 816 12.57 30.05 -49.75
N GLY A 817 12.97 31.15 -49.15
CA GLY A 817 13.23 32.40 -49.84
C GLY A 817 12.07 33.40 -49.88
N GLU A 818 10.99 33.13 -49.16
CA GLU A 818 10.02 34.17 -48.79
C GLU A 818 10.69 35.28 -47.97
N LEU A 819 10.14 36.49 -48.05
CA LEU A 819 10.57 37.61 -47.22
C LEU A 819 9.81 37.59 -45.89
N LEU A 820 10.50 37.19 -44.82
CA LEU A 820 10.01 37.20 -43.45
C LEU A 820 10.59 38.43 -42.73
N ILE A 821 9.74 39.38 -42.32
CA ILE A 821 10.13 40.56 -41.54
C ILE A 821 9.24 40.61 -40.30
N GLY A 822 9.83 40.72 -39.11
CA GLY A 822 9.05 40.74 -37.86
C GLY A 822 8.10 39.55 -37.72
N GLU A 823 8.55 38.36 -38.16
CA GLU A 823 7.76 37.11 -38.19
C GLU A 823 6.52 37.13 -39.11
N ILE A 824 6.46 38.09 -40.04
CA ILE A 824 5.38 38.22 -41.02
C ILE A 824 5.92 37.96 -42.42
N PHE A 825 5.29 37.02 -43.12
CA PHE A 825 5.51 36.73 -44.53
C PHE A 825 4.92 37.86 -45.36
N VAL A 826 5.77 38.81 -45.72
CA VAL A 826 5.42 40.11 -46.33
C VAL A 826 4.55 39.93 -47.58
N ARG A 827 4.88 38.95 -48.42
CA ARG A 827 4.10 38.65 -49.63
C ARG A 827 2.66 38.24 -49.33
N LEU A 828 2.44 37.44 -48.28
CA LEU A 828 1.09 37.02 -47.88
C LEU A 828 0.34 38.17 -47.21
N TYR A 829 1.03 38.98 -46.39
CA TYR A 829 0.44 40.18 -45.80
C TYR A 829 -0.05 41.15 -46.88
N ASN A 830 0.75 41.42 -47.92
CA ASN A 830 0.33 42.31 -49.00
C ASN A 830 -0.89 41.79 -49.77
N LYS A 831 -0.99 40.47 -49.95
CA LYS A 831 -2.19 39.84 -50.54
C LYS A 831 -3.41 39.89 -49.62
N GLN A 832 -3.20 39.96 -48.32
CA GLN A 832 -4.22 39.93 -47.27
C GLN A 832 -4.07 41.14 -46.34
N ALA A 833 -4.09 42.36 -46.91
CA ALA A 833 -3.76 43.59 -46.16
C ALA A 833 -4.70 43.91 -44.98
N THR A 834 -5.88 43.28 -44.93
CA THR A 834 -6.86 43.37 -43.83
C THR A 834 -6.62 42.34 -42.72
N PHE A 835 -5.61 41.48 -42.83
CA PHE A 835 -5.31 40.48 -41.83
C PHE A 835 -4.95 41.14 -40.48
N PRO A 836 -5.57 40.71 -39.36
CA PRO A 836 -5.32 41.28 -38.05
C PRO A 836 -3.91 40.91 -37.55
N LEU A 837 -3.09 41.92 -37.24
CA LEU A 837 -1.75 41.75 -36.67
C LEU A 837 -1.81 41.97 -35.16
N GLU A 838 -1.15 41.09 -34.40
CA GLU A 838 -1.03 41.23 -32.94
C GLU A 838 -0.21 42.47 -32.56
N HIS A 839 0.90 42.73 -33.28
CA HIS A 839 1.86 43.80 -32.97
C HIS A 839 2.16 44.69 -34.20
N PRO A 840 1.19 45.46 -34.73
CA PRO A 840 1.35 46.20 -35.98
C PRO A 840 2.42 47.31 -35.90
N LYS A 841 2.62 47.92 -34.72
CA LYS A 841 3.68 48.92 -34.49
C LYS A 841 5.07 48.31 -34.61
N SER A 842 5.30 47.16 -33.95
CA SER A 842 6.58 46.46 -34.01
C SER A 842 6.92 46.03 -35.45
N PHE A 843 5.91 45.52 -36.19
CA PHE A 843 6.09 45.16 -37.59
C PHE A 843 6.49 46.35 -38.47
N ALA A 844 5.86 47.53 -38.27
CA ALA A 844 6.25 48.75 -38.99
C ALA A 844 7.70 49.17 -38.71
N ILE A 845 8.13 49.08 -37.45
CA ILE A 845 9.53 49.34 -37.07
C ILE A 845 10.48 48.34 -37.75
N ASP A 846 10.12 47.04 -37.78
CA ASP A 846 10.94 46.01 -38.39
C ASP A 846 11.05 46.19 -39.92
N LEU A 847 9.97 46.62 -40.58
CA LEU A 847 9.99 47.01 -41.99
C LEU A 847 10.92 48.20 -42.24
N LEU A 848 10.82 49.26 -41.43
CA LEU A 848 11.69 50.44 -41.54
C LEU A 848 13.16 50.08 -41.28
N ARG A 849 13.44 49.21 -40.31
CA ARG A 849 14.79 48.72 -40.01
C ARG A 849 15.34 47.89 -41.17
N PHE A 850 14.51 47.02 -41.76
CA PHE A 850 14.86 46.25 -42.96
C PHE A 850 15.20 47.20 -44.12
N LEU A 851 14.35 48.18 -44.41
CA LEU A 851 14.58 49.16 -45.47
C LEU A 851 15.87 49.94 -45.25
N LYS A 852 16.11 50.45 -44.03
CA LYS A 852 17.34 51.18 -43.67
C LYS A 852 18.60 50.35 -43.92
N LYS A 853 18.54 49.04 -43.69
CA LYS A 853 19.65 48.11 -43.90
C LYS A 853 19.86 47.74 -45.38
N ASP A 854 18.77 47.48 -46.11
CA ASP A 854 18.84 46.86 -47.43
C ASP A 854 18.85 47.86 -48.59
N LEU A 855 18.31 49.06 -48.42
CA LEU A 855 18.33 50.14 -49.43
C LEU A 855 19.75 50.54 -49.86
N PRO A 856 20.73 50.76 -48.95
CA PRO A 856 22.10 51.12 -49.34
C PRO A 856 22.83 50.02 -50.14
N LEU A 857 22.32 48.78 -50.11
CA LEU A 857 22.89 47.63 -50.81
C LEU A 857 22.34 47.46 -52.23
N LEU A 858 21.48 48.37 -52.69
CA LEU A 858 20.99 48.37 -54.06
C LEU A 858 22.12 48.78 -55.03
N PRO A 859 22.29 48.05 -56.16
CA PRO A 859 23.30 48.39 -57.14
C PRO A 859 22.95 49.70 -57.85
N ILE A 860 23.95 50.52 -58.17
CA ILE A 860 23.77 51.70 -59.02
C ILE A 860 23.56 51.21 -60.47
N PRO A 861 22.42 51.47 -61.12
CA PRO A 861 22.18 51.04 -62.49
C PRO A 861 23.12 51.76 -63.47
N SER A 862 23.97 51.02 -64.19
CA SER A 862 24.88 51.61 -65.19
C SER A 862 24.18 52.06 -66.47
N ASP A 863 23.03 51.46 -66.80
CA ASP A 863 22.31 51.64 -68.07
C ASP A 863 20.92 52.28 -67.88
N GLY A 864 20.64 52.82 -66.69
CA GLY A 864 19.32 53.37 -66.31
C GLY A 864 18.20 52.34 -66.18
N ARG A 865 18.48 51.04 -66.31
CA ARG A 865 17.51 49.94 -66.14
C ARG A 865 17.68 49.26 -64.78
N PRO A 866 16.59 49.03 -64.02
CA PRO A 866 16.68 48.40 -62.70
C PRO A 866 17.26 46.99 -62.82
N ALA A 867 18.22 46.67 -61.96
CA ALA A 867 18.64 45.28 -61.80
C ALA A 867 17.47 44.49 -61.19
N THR A 868 16.86 43.56 -61.93
CA THR A 868 15.82 42.63 -61.43
C THR A 868 16.45 41.56 -60.52
N LYS A 869 16.93 42.01 -59.36
CA LYS A 869 17.42 41.14 -58.29
C LYS A 869 16.33 40.93 -57.26
N ARG A 870 16.35 39.76 -56.63
CA ARG A 870 15.47 39.40 -55.50
C ARG A 870 15.38 40.47 -54.41
N ARG A 871 16.48 41.19 -54.15
CA ARG A 871 16.54 42.31 -53.19
C ARG A 871 15.62 43.47 -53.56
N VAL A 872 15.51 43.83 -54.84
CA VAL A 872 14.62 44.92 -55.30
C VAL A 872 13.16 44.53 -55.07
N SER A 873 12.79 43.30 -55.42
CA SER A 873 11.44 42.76 -55.16
C SER A 873 11.11 42.71 -53.66
N HIS A 874 12.08 42.36 -52.80
CA HIS A 874 11.89 42.38 -51.36
C HIS A 874 11.67 43.80 -50.81
N ILE A 875 12.44 44.79 -51.30
CA ILE A 875 12.26 46.19 -50.90
C ILE A 875 10.91 46.74 -51.37
N ASP A 876 10.51 46.47 -52.61
CA ASP A 876 9.17 46.83 -53.13
C ASP A 876 8.06 46.23 -52.26
N SER A 877 8.16 44.93 -51.96
CA SER A 877 7.20 44.24 -51.10
C SER A 877 7.15 44.82 -49.68
N ALA A 878 8.31 45.19 -49.11
CA ALA A 878 8.39 45.78 -47.78
C ALA A 878 7.78 47.19 -47.74
N LEU A 879 7.99 48.02 -48.77
CA LEU A 879 7.34 49.33 -48.89
C LEU A 879 5.82 49.20 -49.04
N GLU A 880 5.36 48.23 -49.85
CA GLU A 880 3.93 47.93 -49.96
C GLU A 880 3.33 47.46 -48.62
N ALA A 881 4.04 46.63 -47.86
CA ALA A 881 3.60 46.21 -46.53
C ALA A 881 3.57 47.37 -45.54
N LEU A 882 4.56 48.27 -45.59
CA LEU A 882 4.61 49.46 -44.74
C LEU A 882 3.42 50.39 -45.03
N ARG A 883 3.10 50.61 -46.31
CA ARG A 883 1.89 51.34 -46.72
C ARG A 883 0.63 50.67 -46.18
N ASN A 884 0.52 49.35 -46.32
CA ASN A 884 -0.67 48.60 -45.90
C ASN A 884 -0.86 48.67 -44.37
N VAL A 885 0.20 48.45 -43.58
CA VAL A 885 0.08 48.49 -42.11
C VAL A 885 -0.23 49.90 -41.60
N VAL A 886 0.38 50.94 -42.18
CA VAL A 886 0.09 52.34 -41.83
C VAL A 886 -1.36 52.71 -42.13
N ARG A 887 -1.91 52.24 -43.25
CA ARG A 887 -3.32 52.52 -43.61
C ARG A 887 -4.32 51.74 -42.78
N SER A 888 -4.00 50.49 -42.45
CA SER A 888 -4.92 49.60 -41.73
C SER A 888 -5.01 49.90 -40.24
N TYR A 889 -3.96 50.46 -39.63
CA TYR A 889 -3.88 50.67 -38.18
C TYR A 889 -3.56 52.14 -37.83
N PRO A 890 -4.57 52.92 -37.39
CA PRO A 890 -4.35 54.29 -36.95
C PRO A 890 -3.30 54.41 -35.84
N GLY A 891 -2.42 55.40 -35.94
CA GLY A 891 -1.32 55.64 -35.00
C GLY A 891 -0.05 54.83 -35.29
N VAL A 892 -0.05 53.92 -36.28
CA VAL A 892 1.17 53.23 -36.73
C VAL A 892 2.05 54.15 -37.57
N GLU A 893 1.48 55.15 -38.26
CA GLU A 893 2.22 56.18 -38.99
C GLU A 893 3.24 56.92 -38.11
N LEU A 894 2.99 57.03 -36.81
CA LEU A 894 3.92 57.61 -35.84
C LEU A 894 5.24 56.83 -35.75
N GLN A 895 5.26 55.55 -36.12
CA GLN A 895 6.50 54.76 -36.15
C GLN A 895 7.42 55.17 -37.31
N CYS A 896 6.94 55.97 -38.27
CA CYS A 896 7.77 56.53 -39.35
C CYS A 896 8.54 57.80 -38.91
N VAL A 897 8.19 58.41 -37.77
CA VAL A 897 8.91 59.57 -37.21
C VAL A 897 10.34 59.16 -36.89
N GLY A 898 11.32 59.97 -37.29
CA GLY A 898 12.74 59.68 -37.19
C GLY A 898 13.28 58.71 -38.26
N HIS A 899 12.44 58.29 -39.22
CA HIS A 899 12.81 57.39 -40.31
C HIS A 899 12.56 57.96 -41.71
N PHE A 900 12.15 59.22 -41.83
CA PHE A 900 11.95 59.87 -43.13
C PHE A 900 13.27 60.07 -43.92
N ASP A 901 14.40 60.11 -43.22
CA ASP A 901 15.75 60.06 -43.79
C ASP A 901 16.02 58.77 -44.57
N VAL A 902 15.28 57.68 -44.31
CA VAL A 902 15.34 56.43 -45.07
C VAL A 902 14.41 56.45 -46.28
N LEU A 903 13.23 57.06 -46.14
CA LEU A 903 12.18 57.02 -47.15
C LEU A 903 12.38 58.04 -48.28
N PHE A 904 12.75 59.29 -47.96
CA PHE A 904 12.90 60.35 -48.96
C PHE A 904 14.01 60.10 -49.99
N PRO A 905 15.21 59.58 -49.63
CA PRO A 905 16.25 59.31 -50.62
C PRO A 905 15.85 58.31 -51.72
N ILE A 906 14.82 57.49 -51.49
CA ILE A 906 14.28 56.58 -52.52
C ILE A 906 13.75 57.37 -53.72
N LEU A 907 13.24 58.60 -53.50
CA LEU A 907 12.73 59.48 -54.57
C LEU A 907 13.84 59.92 -55.53
N ASP A 908 15.08 60.04 -55.05
CA ASP A 908 16.27 60.43 -55.82
C ASP A 908 16.90 59.24 -56.58
N MET A 909 16.48 58.00 -56.35
CA MET A 909 17.14 56.83 -56.93
C MET A 909 16.86 56.67 -58.44
N GLU A 910 17.87 56.80 -59.28
CA GLU A 910 17.73 56.60 -60.73
C GLU A 910 17.45 55.12 -61.09
N GLY A 911 16.54 54.89 -62.05
CA GLY A 911 16.20 53.55 -62.57
C GLY A 911 15.26 52.71 -61.70
N TYR A 912 14.76 53.22 -60.56
CA TYR A 912 13.90 52.49 -59.62
C TYR A 912 12.50 53.11 -59.47
N ASP A 913 11.81 53.38 -60.58
CA ASP A 913 10.56 54.15 -60.57
C ASP A 913 9.43 53.47 -59.78
N ASP A 914 9.33 52.15 -59.78
CA ASP A 914 8.35 51.41 -58.97
C ASP A 914 8.53 51.68 -57.46
N LEU A 915 9.78 51.69 -56.97
CA LEU A 915 10.08 51.99 -55.58
C LEU A 915 9.71 53.43 -55.20
N LYS A 916 9.91 54.38 -56.12
CA LYS A 916 9.48 55.78 -55.93
C LYS A 916 7.97 55.87 -55.78
N LEU A 917 7.22 55.18 -56.65
CA LEU A 917 5.75 55.14 -56.58
C LEU A 917 5.28 54.55 -55.24
N ARG A 918 5.90 53.45 -54.77
CA ARG A 918 5.56 52.85 -53.47
C ARG A 918 5.87 53.78 -52.30
N VAL A 919 7.03 54.44 -52.29
CA VAL A 919 7.40 55.31 -51.17
C VAL A 919 6.51 56.55 -51.11
N LEU A 920 6.12 57.13 -52.26
CA LEU A 920 5.16 58.23 -52.31
C LEU A 920 3.82 57.83 -51.68
N ASP A 921 3.39 56.60 -51.91
CA ASP A 921 2.16 56.06 -51.31
C ASP A 921 2.25 55.91 -49.79
N VAL A 922 3.41 55.54 -49.26
CA VAL A 922 3.71 55.54 -47.81
C VAL A 922 3.68 56.96 -47.27
N LEU A 923 4.43 57.89 -47.89
CA LEU A 923 4.52 59.30 -47.48
C LEU A 923 3.16 59.99 -47.51
N ARG A 924 2.32 59.71 -48.51
CA ARG A 924 0.94 60.21 -48.57
C ARG A 924 0.11 59.72 -47.38
N SER A 925 0.33 58.49 -46.95
CA SER A 925 -0.41 57.91 -45.83
C SER A 925 0.04 58.52 -44.49
N THR A 926 1.35 58.77 -44.31
CA THR A 926 1.89 59.39 -43.09
C THR A 926 1.64 60.91 -43.02
N ALA A 927 1.55 61.60 -44.16
CA ALA A 927 1.28 63.05 -44.24
C ALA A 927 -0.10 63.45 -43.71
N THR A 928 -0.99 62.49 -43.44
CA THR A 928 -2.27 62.73 -42.77
C THR A 928 -2.11 63.06 -41.27
N ASN A 929 -0.94 62.79 -40.68
CA ASN A 929 -0.64 63.01 -39.27
C ASN A 929 0.29 64.21 -39.06
N THR A 930 -0.07 65.11 -38.13
CA THR A 930 0.65 66.37 -37.89
C THR A 930 2.06 66.18 -37.34
N GLU A 931 2.31 65.14 -36.53
CA GLU A 931 3.65 64.88 -35.98
C GLU A 931 4.60 64.37 -37.07
N CYS A 932 4.11 63.54 -37.99
CA CYS A 932 4.87 63.14 -39.17
C CYS A 932 5.25 64.35 -40.03
N LEU A 933 4.31 65.30 -40.26
CA LEU A 933 4.60 66.53 -41.02
C LEU A 933 5.66 67.42 -40.34
N LYS A 934 5.62 67.54 -39.01
CA LYS A 934 6.64 68.29 -38.26
C LYS A 934 8.03 67.68 -38.43
N ASP A 935 8.13 66.34 -38.36
CA ASP A 935 9.40 65.63 -38.50
C ASP A 935 9.94 65.69 -39.94
N ILE A 936 9.06 65.58 -40.95
CA ILE A 936 9.43 65.78 -42.36
C ILE A 936 9.99 67.20 -42.57
N HIS A 937 9.35 68.22 -42.00
CA HIS A 937 9.83 69.60 -42.05
C HIS A 937 11.19 69.75 -41.36
N ALA A 938 11.32 69.20 -40.15
CA ALA A 938 12.56 69.24 -39.37
C ALA A 938 13.73 68.54 -40.08
N SER A 939 13.43 67.49 -40.84
CA SER A 939 14.42 66.74 -41.62
C SER A 939 14.98 67.51 -42.82
N LYS A 940 14.42 68.69 -43.18
CA LYS A 940 14.80 69.52 -44.34
C LYS A 940 14.72 68.83 -45.71
N LEU A 941 14.01 67.71 -45.79
CA LEU A 941 13.88 66.86 -46.99
C LEU A 941 12.86 67.40 -48.00
N LEU A 942 11.98 68.32 -47.57
CA LEU A 942 10.89 68.86 -48.39
C LEU A 942 11.38 69.65 -49.62
N VAL A 943 12.49 70.38 -49.49
CA VAL A 943 13.05 71.20 -50.59
C VAL A 943 13.64 70.31 -51.69
N GLY A 944 14.29 69.20 -51.32
CA GLY A 944 14.81 68.20 -52.27
C GLY A 944 13.67 67.45 -52.98
N ALA A 945 12.64 67.03 -52.24
CA ALA A 945 11.46 66.38 -52.80
C ALA A 945 10.71 67.26 -53.82
N ILE A 946 10.63 68.58 -53.58
CA ILE A 946 9.99 69.50 -54.52
C ILE A 946 10.75 69.61 -55.84
N MET A 947 12.10 69.57 -55.79
CA MET A 947 12.93 69.58 -57.00
C MET A 947 12.80 68.28 -57.82
N LEU A 948 12.48 67.16 -57.16
CA LEU A 948 12.24 65.85 -57.76
C LEU A 948 10.86 65.68 -58.42
N PHE A 949 9.89 66.56 -58.17
CA PHE A 949 8.59 66.49 -58.85
C PHE A 949 8.69 66.59 -60.38
N ARG A 950 9.79 67.14 -60.92
CA ARG A 950 10.03 67.21 -62.37
C ARG A 950 10.52 65.89 -63.00
N SER A 951 11.05 64.96 -62.20
CA SER A 951 11.62 63.68 -62.65
C SER A 951 10.74 62.46 -62.33
N LEU A 952 9.60 62.67 -61.66
CA LEU A 952 8.62 61.63 -61.37
C LEU A 952 7.77 61.29 -62.63
N PRO A 953 7.31 60.04 -62.79
CA PRO A 953 6.46 59.64 -63.92
C PRO A 953 5.22 60.54 -64.03
N GLN A 954 4.84 60.96 -65.25
CA GLN A 954 3.79 61.95 -65.56
C GLN A 954 2.36 61.64 -65.03
N GLY A 955 2.16 60.55 -64.29
CA GLY A 955 0.88 60.13 -63.72
C GLY A 955 0.57 60.65 -62.31
N ILE A 956 1.44 61.43 -61.66
CA ILE A 956 1.24 61.91 -60.28
C ILE A 956 1.48 63.43 -60.21
N CYS A 957 0.60 64.19 -60.86
CA CYS A 957 0.37 65.58 -60.49
C CYS A 957 -0.88 65.61 -59.63
N PHE A 958 -0.75 65.57 -58.30
CA PHE A 958 -1.67 66.12 -57.28
C PHE A 958 -1.16 65.64 -55.91
N VAL A 959 -0.13 66.32 -55.40
CA VAL A 959 0.15 66.46 -53.97
C VAL A 959 -0.01 67.93 -53.64
#